data_AF-A0A9D5TSE2-F1
#
_entry.id   AF-A0A9D5TSE2-F1
#
_cell.length_a   1.000
_cell.length_b   1.000
_cell.length_c   1.000
_cell.angle_alpha   90.00
_cell.angle_beta   90.00
_cell.angle_gamma   90.00
#
_symmetry.space_group_name_H-M   'P 1'
#
loop_
_entity.id
_entity.type
_entity.pdbx_description
1 polymer ?
#
loop_
_entity_poly.entity_id
_entity_poly.type
_entity_poly.pdbx_seq_one_letter_code
_entity_poly.pdbx_strand_id
1 'polypeptide(L)'
;MRKLLSIVIALSLVLTLLCPSFIAFATDSELDLVFNASEDYSGIQGQNNWYYKYRRLTSSEDTVTEYVYATSNNRWYSTGTDRTRGMICGPDDAGNYTQNVWFAGNNWDNGSDNVFHNPIKEFVSPYVGSATITADALAGQSANTKAYVRILKNGTKIWPTSSDWYYLEGIADQKDSLNLAVELAGSDSLIFEVQRAKIGTGANQITSDKLSNQGVVWIPVITFADGAELPPPPPEPAQPEVVFEDTFDTDIKSAWHESFMQSGGEYKIEGGKLVLSALEATDTTTPIAALAINMPYANKYTVEFDMTITDVQNVANSGLQLSFHRQLNTADYNVFFDAQRTDSQNIVWRKDGANGKKRAASNVTSWVSENDVTYPVKLVVEDHTATLTINNADYSYTYTDATYPTGGIELRSVRANTIIDNFKITGIKEGLSIGEVTLYKDTVTTTIPQVAALTEVKAPLDFTVTPVKMFTTIYGENNKLIAVDVDSMDVSATNGGQMACYALNEDMPEDATVKVLFWNGITLSPIKDIIEITKSDIENEVETLEGFTVKYTPSQEWITYYGRWEDVNGAKRGNWMRPYFEFDIEDAYTLMLDINDSTSFSVSIDGGNEVTYSNASGKIDIANNQLNGSSHSIRVYSIAEAKPFTLNAIYTDCEATLTKTESDADVVQFIGDSITANGWKNYSSLVPMELGYNFTIIARSGIGLIDGSGYVKVKDSDASTIGMESAYFSGRTLRPTNLDASNWTTSEWAFENENPDKIFVNLGTNDTQFYFVDDTDGTKSAAFIEKYKSFVTALKTQHPNATIYIMKPFCITSATLDADKVARANAFDQLGEFYASDTSVKYIDTESWNADITFNLDNVHPDVDGHRVIADKLKAYLAQE
;
A
#
# COMPACT_ATOMS: atom_id res chain seq x y z
N MET A 1 -53.66 42.13 14.72
CA MET A 1 -52.50 41.27 15.07
C MET A 1 -52.90 39.94 15.70
N ARG A 2 -53.60 39.85 16.84
CA ARG A 2 -53.94 38.54 17.45
C ARG A 2 -54.74 37.59 16.54
N LYS A 3 -55.70 38.11 15.75
CA LYS A 3 -56.44 37.28 14.75
C LYS A 3 -55.58 36.82 13.57
N LEU A 4 -54.54 37.58 13.19
CA LEU A 4 -53.64 37.21 12.09
C LEU A 4 -52.66 36.13 12.55
N LEU A 5 -52.15 36.25 13.78
CA LEU A 5 -51.27 35.25 14.40
C LEU A 5 -52.00 33.91 14.63
N SER A 6 -53.27 33.94 15.04
CA SER A 6 -54.07 32.71 15.17
C SER A 6 -54.38 32.05 13.82
N ILE A 7 -54.52 32.83 12.73
CA ILE A 7 -54.73 32.29 11.38
C ILE A 7 -53.42 31.72 10.83
N VAL A 8 -52.27 32.35 11.09
CA VAL A 8 -50.95 31.82 10.70
C VAL A 8 -50.64 30.53 11.46
N ILE A 9 -50.87 30.46 12.77
CA ILE A 9 -50.66 29.24 13.55
C ILE A 9 -51.62 28.13 13.11
N ALA A 10 -52.89 28.45 12.83
CA ALA A 10 -53.84 27.47 12.31
C ALA A 10 -53.50 26.99 10.90
N LEU A 11 -53.01 27.86 10.01
CA LEU A 11 -52.54 27.46 8.68
C LEU A 11 -51.25 26.63 8.77
N SER A 12 -50.33 26.95 9.68
CA SER A 12 -49.12 26.15 9.92
C SER A 12 -49.44 24.77 10.47
N LEU A 13 -50.46 24.64 11.34
CA LEU A 13 -50.92 23.34 11.84
C LEU A 13 -51.65 22.51 10.78
N VAL A 14 -52.35 23.17 9.85
CA VAL A 14 -53.06 22.50 8.74
C VAL A 14 -52.08 22.10 7.63
N LEU A 15 -51.00 22.85 7.40
CA LEU A 15 -49.96 22.49 6.44
C LEU A 15 -49.11 21.28 6.92
N THR A 16 -48.85 21.16 8.23
CA THR A 16 -48.12 20.02 8.79
C THR A 16 -48.96 18.73 8.85
N LEU A 17 -50.29 18.83 8.91
CA LEU A 17 -51.20 17.68 8.89
C LEU A 17 -51.59 17.20 7.48
N LEU A 18 -51.34 18.01 6.43
CA LEU A 18 -51.73 17.68 5.05
C LEU A 18 -50.57 17.28 4.12
N CYS A 19 -49.32 17.27 4.59
CA CYS A 19 -48.16 16.80 3.83
C CYS A 19 -47.36 15.71 4.60
N PRO A 20 -47.81 14.44 4.60
CA PRO A 20 -46.97 13.33 5.08
C PRO A 20 -45.85 12.94 4.10
N SER A 21 -45.74 13.57 2.92
CA SER A 21 -45.03 12.97 1.77
C SER A 21 -43.68 13.60 1.39
N PHE A 22 -43.12 14.54 2.15
CA PHE A 22 -41.88 15.25 1.73
C PHE A 22 -40.90 15.57 2.86
N ILE A 23 -40.79 14.67 3.85
CA ILE A 23 -39.57 14.54 4.65
C ILE A 23 -39.15 13.07 4.54
N ALA A 24 -38.60 12.70 3.39
CA ALA A 24 -37.64 11.62 3.37
C ALA A 24 -36.32 12.28 3.73
N PHE A 25 -35.88 12.11 4.98
CA PHE A 25 -34.45 12.20 5.24
C PHE A 25 -33.80 11.24 4.25
N ALA A 26 -32.90 11.74 3.41
CA ALA A 26 -31.88 10.87 2.86
C ALA A 26 -31.12 10.38 4.09
N THR A 27 -31.47 9.19 4.56
CA THR A 27 -30.56 8.39 5.36
C THR A 27 -29.31 8.27 4.50
N ASP A 28 -28.14 8.63 5.02
CA ASP A 28 -26.88 8.15 4.46
C ASP A 28 -27.09 6.68 4.13
N SER A 29 -27.06 6.34 2.84
CA SER A 29 -26.99 4.93 2.47
C SER A 29 -25.61 4.52 2.95
N GLU A 30 -25.56 3.90 4.14
CA GLU A 30 -24.43 3.15 4.63
C GLU A 30 -23.89 2.36 3.42
N LEU A 31 -22.63 2.62 3.05
CA LEU A 31 -21.99 1.90 1.96
C LEU A 31 -21.88 0.45 2.42
N ASP A 32 -22.77 -0.40 1.91
CA ASP A 32 -22.69 -1.84 2.10
C ASP A 32 -21.23 -2.29 1.89
N LEU A 33 -20.63 -2.93 2.89
CA LEU A 33 -19.26 -3.46 2.81
C LEU A 33 -19.27 -4.67 1.85
N VAL A 34 -18.88 -4.44 0.60
CA VAL A 34 -19.00 -5.41 -0.49
C VAL A 34 -17.62 -5.85 -0.98
N PHE A 35 -17.38 -7.17 -0.97
CA PHE A 35 -16.20 -7.82 -1.55
C PHE A 35 -16.61 -8.53 -2.83
N ASN A 36 -16.18 -7.98 -3.96
CA ASN A 36 -16.53 -8.50 -5.28
C ASN A 36 -15.32 -9.18 -5.90
N ALA A 37 -15.43 -10.50 -6.10
CA ALA A 37 -14.33 -11.31 -6.61
C ALA A 37 -13.80 -10.88 -7.99
N SER A 38 -14.52 -10.10 -8.80
CA SER A 38 -13.98 -9.57 -10.06
C SER A 38 -13.20 -8.28 -9.89
N GLU A 39 -13.65 -7.39 -9.00
CA GLU A 39 -12.98 -6.11 -8.72
C GLU A 39 -11.75 -6.34 -7.83
N ASP A 40 -11.87 -7.29 -6.89
CA ASP A 40 -10.82 -7.72 -5.98
C ASP A 40 -9.96 -8.86 -6.54
N TYR A 41 -10.01 -9.11 -7.85
CA TYR A 41 -9.12 -10.08 -8.45
C TYR A 41 -7.69 -9.54 -8.43
N SER A 42 -6.74 -10.38 -8.00
CA SER A 42 -5.33 -10.05 -7.96
C SER A 42 -4.47 -11.17 -8.52
N GLY A 43 -3.31 -10.79 -9.07
CA GLY A 43 -2.20 -11.68 -9.40
C GLY A 43 -1.26 -11.98 -8.22
N ILE A 44 -1.58 -11.50 -7.02
CA ILE A 44 -0.85 -11.66 -5.77
C ILE A 44 -1.72 -12.51 -4.81
N GLN A 45 -1.12 -13.49 -4.12
CA GLN A 45 -1.86 -14.32 -3.17
C GLN A 45 -2.28 -13.50 -1.95
N GLY A 46 -3.53 -13.66 -1.52
CA GLY A 46 -4.06 -13.04 -0.29
C GLY A 46 -4.43 -11.57 -0.42
N GLN A 47 -4.15 -10.92 -1.55
CA GLN A 47 -4.55 -9.53 -1.76
C GLN A 47 -6.09 -9.41 -1.76
N ASN A 48 -6.59 -8.36 -1.11
CA ASN A 48 -8.01 -8.11 -0.87
C ASN A 48 -8.72 -9.31 -0.21
N ASN A 49 -7.98 -10.07 0.60
CA ASN A 49 -8.42 -11.26 1.31
C ASN A 49 -8.78 -12.47 0.43
N TRP A 50 -8.38 -12.46 -0.85
CA TRP A 50 -8.62 -13.54 -1.78
C TRP A 50 -7.38 -14.41 -2.01
N TYR A 51 -7.56 -15.73 -1.86
CA TYR A 51 -6.54 -16.74 -2.12
C TYR A 51 -6.97 -17.69 -3.24
N TYR A 52 -6.03 -18.07 -4.09
CA TYR A 52 -6.28 -18.89 -5.28
C TYR A 52 -5.60 -20.25 -5.12
N LYS A 53 -6.39 -21.32 -5.03
CA LYS A 53 -5.90 -22.65 -4.64
C LYS A 53 -6.48 -23.72 -5.56
N TYR A 54 -6.00 -24.95 -5.40
CA TYR A 54 -6.66 -26.14 -5.90
C TYR A 54 -6.66 -27.24 -4.87
N ARG A 55 -7.72 -28.06 -4.89
CA ARG A 55 -7.82 -29.28 -4.11
C ARG A 55 -7.52 -30.47 -5.00
N ARG A 56 -6.49 -31.23 -4.64
CA ARG A 56 -6.14 -32.51 -5.26
C ARG A 56 -6.83 -33.62 -4.48
N LEU A 57 -7.80 -34.26 -5.13
CA LEU A 57 -8.56 -35.39 -4.58
C LEU A 57 -8.07 -36.68 -5.25
N THR A 58 -7.65 -37.66 -4.46
CA THR A 58 -7.37 -39.03 -4.91
C THR A 58 -8.21 -40.02 -4.11
N SER A 59 -8.04 -41.34 -4.34
CA SER A 59 -8.71 -42.36 -3.51
C SER A 59 -8.19 -42.40 -2.07
N SER A 60 -7.05 -41.81 -1.77
CA SER A 60 -6.35 -41.90 -0.47
C SER A 60 -5.88 -40.56 0.10
N GLU A 61 -5.95 -39.47 -0.66
CA GLU A 61 -5.42 -38.15 -0.30
C GLU A 61 -6.39 -37.04 -0.71
N ASP A 62 -6.54 -36.05 0.17
CA ASP A 62 -7.22 -34.78 -0.09
C ASP A 62 -6.29 -33.66 0.38
N THR A 63 -5.62 -33.01 -0.57
CA THR A 63 -4.68 -31.92 -0.28
C THR A 63 -5.12 -30.63 -0.94
N VAL A 64 -4.97 -29.52 -0.22
CA VAL A 64 -5.18 -28.17 -0.76
C VAL A 64 -3.81 -27.55 -0.99
N THR A 65 -3.60 -26.98 -2.16
CA THR A 65 -2.33 -26.37 -2.56
C THR A 65 -2.59 -25.06 -3.28
N GLU A 66 -1.73 -24.09 -3.09
CA GLU A 66 -1.86 -22.78 -3.73
C GLU A 66 -1.56 -22.86 -5.23
N TYR A 67 -2.27 -22.03 -5.99
CA TYR A 67 -1.89 -21.72 -7.35
C TYR A 67 -0.76 -20.69 -7.39
N VAL A 68 -0.06 -20.68 -8.52
CA VAL A 68 0.97 -19.72 -8.91
C VAL A 68 0.42 -18.86 -10.05
N TYR A 69 0.61 -17.55 -9.95
CA TYR A 69 0.13 -16.60 -10.95
C TYR A 69 1.06 -16.54 -12.16
N ALA A 70 0.47 -16.55 -13.36
CA ALA A 70 1.15 -16.38 -14.64
C ALA A 70 0.77 -15.04 -15.26
N THR A 71 1.68 -14.07 -15.20
CA THR A 71 1.50 -12.71 -15.73
C THR A 71 1.27 -12.67 -17.25
N SER A 72 1.81 -13.65 -17.99
CA SER A 72 1.71 -13.69 -19.46
C SER A 72 0.29 -13.85 -20.00
N ASN A 73 -0.64 -14.35 -19.18
CA ASN A 73 -2.03 -14.57 -19.58
C ASN A 73 -3.05 -14.28 -18.48
N ASN A 74 -2.63 -13.64 -17.38
CA ASN A 74 -3.48 -13.24 -16.26
C ASN A 74 -4.28 -14.41 -15.66
N ARG A 75 -3.59 -15.48 -15.24
CA ARG A 75 -4.20 -16.71 -14.72
C ARG A 75 -3.45 -17.31 -13.56
N TRP A 76 -4.18 -18.04 -12.73
CA TRP A 76 -3.67 -18.88 -11.66
C TRP A 76 -3.62 -20.35 -12.08
N TYR A 77 -2.47 -21.01 -11.90
CA TYR A 77 -2.22 -22.41 -12.27
C TYR A 77 -1.51 -23.19 -11.16
N SER A 78 -1.57 -24.51 -11.18
CA SER A 78 -0.62 -25.31 -10.39
C SER A 78 0.74 -25.27 -11.12
N THR A 79 1.80 -24.81 -10.44
CA THR A 79 3.21 -24.79 -10.92
C THR A 79 3.43 -25.02 -12.43
N GLY A 80 3.62 -23.92 -13.18
CA GLY A 80 3.71 -23.95 -14.65
C GLY A 80 2.37 -23.58 -15.31
N THR A 81 2.26 -23.71 -16.64
CA THR A 81 1.03 -23.43 -17.40
C THR A 81 0.18 -24.69 -17.63
N ASP A 82 0.27 -25.66 -16.71
CA ASP A 82 -0.39 -26.97 -16.82
C ASP A 82 -1.88 -26.87 -16.51
N ARG A 83 -2.70 -26.84 -17.57
CA ARG A 83 -4.16 -26.79 -17.48
C ARG A 83 -4.79 -28.08 -16.97
N THR A 84 -4.06 -29.19 -16.97
CA THR A 84 -4.63 -30.50 -16.55
C THR A 84 -4.94 -30.56 -15.06
N ARG A 85 -4.40 -29.62 -14.29
CA ARG A 85 -4.59 -29.45 -12.84
C ARG A 85 -5.52 -28.27 -12.49
N GLY A 86 -6.24 -27.77 -13.49
CA GLY A 86 -7.19 -26.68 -13.35
C GLY A 86 -6.52 -25.31 -13.39
N MET A 87 -7.34 -24.28 -13.57
CA MET A 87 -6.89 -22.89 -13.59
C MET A 87 -8.04 -21.93 -13.27
N ILE A 88 -7.69 -20.73 -12.82
CA ILE A 88 -8.63 -19.61 -12.63
C ILE A 88 -8.16 -18.44 -13.49
N CYS A 89 -9.04 -17.95 -14.37
CA CYS A 89 -8.79 -16.80 -15.25
C CYS A 89 -9.19 -15.49 -14.56
N GLY A 90 -8.36 -14.46 -14.73
CA GLY A 90 -8.69 -13.11 -14.27
C GLY A 90 -9.75 -12.40 -15.13
N PRO A 91 -10.17 -11.19 -14.72
CA PRO A 91 -11.11 -10.36 -15.45
C PRO A 91 -10.50 -9.82 -16.75
N ASP A 92 -9.18 -9.65 -16.82
CA ASP A 92 -8.49 -9.16 -18.03
C ASP A 92 -7.67 -10.27 -18.72
N ASP A 93 -8.19 -11.50 -18.75
CA ASP A 93 -7.51 -12.61 -19.46
C ASP A 93 -7.40 -12.27 -20.96
N ALA A 94 -6.15 -12.05 -21.41
CA ALA A 94 -5.83 -11.69 -22.79
C ALA A 94 -5.86 -12.89 -23.78
N GLY A 95 -6.20 -14.09 -23.32
CA GLY A 95 -6.26 -15.30 -24.15
C GLY A 95 -7.63 -15.58 -24.78
N ASN A 96 -7.72 -16.67 -25.54
CA ASN A 96 -8.97 -17.12 -26.21
C ASN A 96 -10.08 -17.61 -25.26
N TYR A 97 -9.93 -17.48 -23.94
CA TYR A 97 -10.94 -17.91 -22.97
C TYR A 97 -11.70 -16.70 -22.46
N THR A 98 -12.97 -16.90 -22.14
CA THR A 98 -13.80 -15.84 -21.53
C THR A 98 -13.26 -15.48 -20.14
N GLN A 99 -13.35 -14.20 -19.79
CA GLN A 99 -12.91 -13.61 -18.52
C GLN A 99 -13.60 -14.29 -17.32
N ASN A 100 -12.93 -14.34 -16.16
CA ASN A 100 -13.46 -14.90 -14.90
C ASN A 100 -13.88 -16.38 -14.96
N VAL A 101 -13.31 -17.18 -15.87
CA VAL A 101 -13.61 -18.62 -15.98
C VAL A 101 -12.68 -19.49 -15.13
N TRP A 102 -13.30 -20.44 -14.44
CA TRP A 102 -12.66 -21.43 -13.60
C TRP A 102 -12.76 -22.78 -14.30
N PHE A 103 -11.61 -23.41 -14.51
CA PHE A 103 -11.53 -24.72 -15.13
C PHE A 103 -11.13 -25.75 -14.09
N ALA A 104 -12.03 -26.68 -13.80
CA ALA A 104 -11.66 -27.88 -13.04
C ALA A 104 -10.71 -28.74 -13.87
N GLY A 105 -9.56 -29.07 -13.28
CA GLY A 105 -8.55 -29.89 -13.92
C GLY A 105 -9.06 -31.30 -14.17
N ASN A 106 -8.53 -31.96 -15.20
CA ASN A 106 -8.11 -33.35 -15.11
C ASN A 106 -7.33 -33.84 -16.32
N ASN A 107 -6.46 -34.82 -16.03
CA ASN A 107 -5.51 -35.49 -16.89
C ASN A 107 -6.11 -35.84 -18.26
N TRP A 108 -5.62 -35.18 -19.31
CA TRP A 108 -6.23 -35.20 -20.63
C TRP A 108 -6.02 -36.53 -21.38
N ASP A 109 -5.17 -37.47 -20.94
CA ASP A 109 -4.76 -38.58 -21.85
C ASP A 109 -4.68 -40.02 -21.31
N ASN A 110 -4.95 -40.33 -20.04
CA ASN A 110 -4.86 -41.74 -19.58
C ASN A 110 -6.06 -42.16 -18.73
N GLY A 111 -6.89 -43.03 -19.29
CA GLY A 111 -8.16 -43.51 -18.74
C GLY A 111 -8.07 -44.40 -17.48
N SER A 112 -7.20 -44.09 -16.52
CA SER A 112 -7.00 -44.87 -15.29
C SER A 112 -6.96 -44.08 -13.98
N ASP A 113 -6.79 -42.75 -14.01
CA ASP A 113 -6.44 -42.02 -12.77
C ASP A 113 -7.65 -41.30 -12.15
N ASN A 114 -8.04 -41.74 -10.94
CA ASN A 114 -9.08 -41.14 -10.09
C ASN A 114 -8.58 -39.87 -9.37
N VAL A 115 -7.76 -39.05 -10.02
CA VAL A 115 -7.27 -37.78 -9.43
C VAL A 115 -8.16 -36.65 -9.94
N PHE A 116 -8.65 -35.78 -9.06
CA PHE A 116 -9.40 -34.57 -9.41
C PHE A 116 -8.66 -33.34 -8.90
N HIS A 117 -8.57 -32.29 -9.72
CA HIS A 117 -8.04 -31.00 -9.29
C HIS A 117 -9.17 -29.95 -9.36
N ASN A 118 -9.72 -29.62 -8.21
CA ASN A 118 -10.80 -28.65 -8.10
C ASN A 118 -10.22 -27.27 -7.84
N PRO A 119 -10.38 -26.27 -8.73
CA PRO A 119 -10.00 -24.90 -8.44
C PRO A 119 -10.83 -24.36 -7.27
N ILE A 120 -10.14 -23.62 -6.43
CA ILE A 120 -10.65 -22.98 -5.23
C ILE A 120 -10.32 -21.49 -5.32
N LYS A 121 -11.33 -20.66 -5.06
CA LYS A 121 -11.11 -19.29 -4.61
C LYS A 121 -11.55 -19.22 -3.15
N GLU A 122 -10.69 -18.72 -2.29
CA GLU A 122 -10.92 -18.63 -0.86
C GLU A 122 -10.93 -17.16 -0.45
N PHE A 123 -11.97 -16.74 0.28
CA PHE A 123 -12.06 -15.44 0.91
C PHE A 123 -11.84 -15.60 2.41
N VAL A 124 -10.96 -14.79 3.00
CA VAL A 124 -10.74 -14.77 4.46
C VAL A 124 -11.38 -13.52 5.04
N SER A 125 -12.37 -13.67 5.91
CA SER A 125 -13.12 -12.54 6.44
C SER A 125 -12.25 -11.63 7.32
N PRO A 126 -12.14 -10.33 7.02
CA PRO A 126 -11.52 -9.37 7.93
C PRO A 126 -12.50 -8.84 8.99
N TYR A 127 -13.81 -9.03 8.79
CA TYR A 127 -14.87 -8.52 9.66
C TYR A 127 -15.53 -9.63 10.47
N VAL A 128 -16.10 -9.23 11.61
CA VAL A 128 -17.05 -10.01 12.41
C VAL A 128 -18.45 -9.47 12.11
N GLY A 129 -19.37 -10.34 11.71
CA GLY A 129 -20.77 -9.96 11.51
C GLY A 129 -21.53 -10.86 10.54
N SER A 130 -22.81 -10.55 10.36
CA SER A 130 -23.65 -11.18 9.36
C SER A 130 -23.24 -10.72 7.96
N ALA A 131 -23.07 -11.66 7.04
CA ALA A 131 -22.82 -11.40 5.63
C ALA A 131 -23.78 -12.21 4.74
N THR A 132 -24.05 -11.69 3.56
CA THR A 132 -24.78 -12.37 2.50
C THR A 132 -23.83 -12.69 1.37
N ILE A 133 -23.74 -13.97 1.00
CA ILE A 133 -23.01 -14.44 -0.16
C ILE A 133 -23.96 -14.52 -1.34
N THR A 134 -23.65 -13.77 -2.40
CA THR A 134 -24.33 -13.79 -3.69
C THR A 134 -23.31 -14.04 -4.81
N ALA A 135 -23.72 -13.86 -6.07
CA ALA A 135 -22.81 -13.84 -7.20
C ALA A 135 -23.25 -12.80 -8.23
N ASP A 136 -22.30 -12.14 -8.87
CA ASP A 136 -22.58 -11.31 -10.04
C ASP A 136 -22.79 -12.15 -11.30
N ALA A 137 -22.14 -13.31 -11.34
CA ALA A 137 -22.31 -14.34 -12.35
C ALA A 137 -22.08 -15.73 -11.77
N LEU A 138 -22.95 -16.68 -12.11
CA LEU A 138 -22.76 -18.11 -11.86
C LEU A 138 -23.31 -18.89 -13.05
N ALA A 139 -22.47 -19.10 -14.06
CA ALA A 139 -22.89 -19.72 -15.32
C ALA A 139 -21.85 -20.71 -15.82
N GLY A 140 -22.26 -21.68 -16.65
CA GLY A 140 -21.29 -22.41 -17.44
C GLY A 140 -20.73 -21.54 -18.56
N GLN A 141 -19.46 -21.75 -18.90
CA GLN A 141 -18.82 -21.08 -20.03
C GLN A 141 -19.48 -21.43 -21.38
N SER A 142 -20.10 -22.61 -21.50
CA SER A 142 -20.68 -23.07 -22.74
C SER A 142 -21.99 -23.83 -22.52
N ALA A 143 -22.74 -24.05 -23.61
CA ALA A 143 -23.97 -24.84 -23.57
C ALA A 143 -23.71 -26.32 -23.21
N ASN A 144 -22.45 -26.75 -23.21
CA ASN A 144 -22.03 -28.11 -22.86
C ASN A 144 -21.42 -28.19 -21.46
N THR A 145 -21.31 -27.09 -20.72
CA THR A 145 -20.76 -27.10 -19.36
C THR A 145 -21.62 -27.99 -18.48
N LYS A 146 -20.97 -28.91 -17.75
CA LYS A 146 -21.56 -29.71 -16.69
C LYS A 146 -20.60 -29.72 -15.50
N ALA A 147 -20.92 -28.93 -14.49
CA ALA A 147 -20.07 -28.73 -13.32
C ALA A 147 -20.85 -28.87 -12.01
N TYR A 148 -20.11 -28.99 -10.93
CA TYR A 148 -20.56 -29.07 -9.56
C TYR A 148 -19.87 -27.93 -8.81
N VAL A 149 -20.64 -27.11 -8.11
CA VAL A 149 -20.11 -26.00 -7.32
C VAL A 149 -20.60 -26.08 -5.89
N ARG A 150 -19.79 -25.63 -4.94
CA ARG A 150 -20.16 -25.57 -3.52
C ARG A 150 -19.40 -24.46 -2.80
N ILE A 151 -19.91 -24.08 -1.64
CA ILE A 151 -19.27 -23.14 -0.71
C ILE A 151 -19.05 -23.85 0.61
N LEU A 152 -17.84 -23.73 1.16
CA LEU A 152 -17.49 -24.21 2.49
C LEU A 152 -17.08 -23.04 3.38
N LYS A 153 -17.49 -23.07 4.64
CA LYS A 153 -16.97 -22.19 5.70
C LYS A 153 -16.01 -22.98 6.58
N ASN A 154 -14.76 -22.54 6.70
CA ASN A 154 -13.72 -23.22 7.48
C ASN A 154 -13.64 -24.74 7.15
N GLY A 155 -13.72 -25.07 5.87
CA GLY A 155 -13.73 -26.45 5.37
C GLY A 155 -15.05 -27.22 5.54
N THR A 156 -16.07 -26.63 6.19
CA THR A 156 -17.40 -27.24 6.35
C THR A 156 -18.38 -26.71 5.30
N LYS A 157 -18.99 -27.59 4.50
CA LYS A 157 -19.95 -27.19 3.46
C LYS A 157 -21.14 -26.41 4.05
N ILE A 158 -21.42 -25.24 3.49
CA ILE A 158 -22.59 -24.40 3.81
C ILE A 158 -23.55 -24.21 2.64
N TRP A 159 -23.12 -24.42 1.38
CA TRP A 159 -24.00 -24.37 0.21
C TRP A 159 -23.57 -25.35 -0.90
N PRO A 160 -24.53 -25.98 -1.60
CA PRO A 160 -25.98 -25.90 -1.40
C PRO A 160 -26.45 -26.62 -0.13
N THR A 161 -27.64 -26.28 0.35
CA THR A 161 -28.21 -26.85 1.59
C THR A 161 -28.85 -28.21 1.38
N SER A 162 -29.32 -28.52 0.16
CA SER A 162 -30.09 -29.73 -0.17
C SER A 162 -29.23 -30.91 -0.66
N SER A 163 -27.98 -30.67 -1.03
CA SER A 163 -27.05 -31.65 -1.60
C SER A 163 -25.61 -31.31 -1.21
N ASP A 164 -24.66 -32.18 -1.55
CA ASP A 164 -23.23 -31.87 -1.32
C ASP A 164 -22.65 -30.90 -2.34
N TRP A 165 -23.26 -30.84 -3.51
CA TRP A 165 -22.84 -30.02 -4.63
C TRP A 165 -24.07 -29.47 -5.37
N TYR A 166 -23.97 -28.24 -5.84
CA TYR A 166 -24.95 -27.66 -6.74
C TYR A 166 -24.56 -28.01 -8.17
N TYR A 167 -25.48 -28.61 -8.92
CA TYR A 167 -25.23 -29.01 -10.30
C TYR A 167 -25.51 -27.84 -11.25
N LEU A 168 -24.48 -27.43 -11.98
CA LEU A 168 -24.51 -26.34 -12.95
C LEU A 168 -24.44 -26.91 -14.37
N GLU A 169 -25.41 -26.55 -15.22
CA GLU A 169 -25.48 -26.98 -16.61
C GLU A 169 -25.73 -25.82 -17.58
N GLY A 170 -24.94 -25.77 -18.65
CA GLY A 170 -25.12 -24.81 -19.74
C GLY A 170 -24.70 -23.37 -19.42
N ILE A 171 -25.02 -22.44 -20.33
CA ILE A 171 -24.65 -21.00 -20.23
C ILE A 171 -25.63 -20.14 -19.45
N ALA A 172 -26.75 -20.72 -19.00
CA ALA A 172 -27.76 -19.94 -18.31
C ALA A 172 -27.20 -19.47 -16.96
N ASP A 173 -27.18 -18.15 -16.74
CA ASP A 173 -26.75 -17.59 -15.47
C ASP A 173 -27.69 -18.03 -14.35
N GLN A 174 -27.10 -18.60 -13.31
CA GLN A 174 -27.76 -19.16 -12.13
C GLN A 174 -27.47 -18.33 -10.87
N LYS A 175 -26.99 -17.08 -11.00
CA LYS A 175 -26.68 -16.26 -9.82
C LYS A 175 -27.81 -16.14 -8.80
N ASP A 176 -29.06 -16.08 -9.26
CA ASP A 176 -30.24 -15.99 -8.38
C ASP A 176 -30.46 -17.26 -7.52
N SER A 177 -29.77 -18.37 -7.85
CA SER A 177 -29.77 -19.59 -7.04
C SER A 177 -28.85 -19.50 -5.81
N LEU A 178 -27.96 -18.50 -5.77
CA LEU A 178 -27.05 -18.24 -4.66
C LEU A 178 -27.44 -16.96 -3.93
N ASN A 179 -28.07 -17.15 -2.78
CA ASN A 179 -28.30 -16.10 -1.80
C ASN A 179 -28.21 -16.77 -0.42
N LEU A 180 -27.04 -16.65 0.23
CA LEU A 180 -26.70 -17.36 1.43
C LEU A 180 -26.31 -16.40 2.54
N ALA A 181 -27.15 -16.27 3.57
CA ALA A 181 -26.77 -15.60 4.80
C ALA A 181 -25.81 -16.47 5.62
N VAL A 182 -24.75 -15.85 6.14
CA VAL A 182 -23.72 -16.50 6.95
C VAL A 182 -23.23 -15.55 8.03
N GLU A 183 -22.98 -16.06 9.23
CA GLU A 183 -22.24 -15.33 10.27
C GLU A 183 -20.76 -15.56 10.06
N LEU A 184 -19.94 -14.51 10.07
CA LEU A 184 -18.49 -14.58 9.95
C LEU A 184 -17.82 -13.97 11.18
N ALA A 185 -16.74 -14.58 11.63
CA ALA A 185 -15.77 -13.99 12.53
C ALA A 185 -14.57 -13.45 11.73
N GLY A 186 -13.79 -12.56 12.32
CA GLY A 186 -12.47 -12.20 11.80
C GLY A 186 -11.63 -13.47 11.68
N SER A 187 -11.05 -13.71 10.51
CA SER A 187 -10.34 -14.91 10.04
C SER A 187 -11.16 -16.10 9.53
N ASP A 188 -12.50 -16.05 9.55
CA ASP A 188 -13.30 -17.12 8.95
C ASP A 188 -13.05 -17.22 7.44
N SER A 189 -12.83 -18.44 6.94
CA SER A 189 -12.58 -18.74 5.54
C SER A 189 -13.85 -19.19 4.81
N LEU A 190 -14.14 -18.57 3.67
CA LEU A 190 -15.16 -18.96 2.71
C LEU A 190 -14.51 -19.52 1.44
N ILE A 191 -14.67 -20.81 1.21
CA ILE A 191 -14.06 -21.57 0.13
C ILE A 191 -15.11 -21.81 -0.96
N PHE A 192 -14.90 -21.20 -2.12
CA PHE A 192 -15.68 -21.43 -3.34
C PHE A 192 -14.97 -22.48 -4.17
N GLU A 193 -15.62 -23.62 -4.42
CA GLU A 193 -15.00 -24.76 -5.07
C GLU A 193 -15.77 -25.21 -6.31
N VAL A 194 -15.05 -25.45 -7.41
CA VAL A 194 -15.63 -25.96 -8.66
C VAL A 194 -15.07 -27.35 -8.96
N GLN A 195 -15.95 -28.28 -9.27
CA GLN A 195 -15.65 -29.63 -9.72
C GLN A 195 -16.32 -29.88 -11.08
N ARG A 196 -15.62 -30.52 -12.02
CA ARG A 196 -16.24 -30.96 -13.28
C ARG A 196 -17.05 -32.23 -13.09
N ALA A 197 -18.05 -32.44 -13.95
CA ALA A 197 -18.74 -33.72 -13.99
C ALA A 197 -17.87 -34.89 -14.49
N LYS A 198 -18.32 -36.12 -14.24
CA LYS A 198 -17.63 -37.33 -14.70
C LYS A 198 -17.77 -37.50 -16.22
N ILE A 199 -16.73 -38.03 -16.86
CA ILE A 199 -16.79 -38.41 -18.28
C ILE A 199 -17.68 -39.66 -18.42
N GLY A 200 -18.59 -39.65 -19.39
CA GLY A 200 -19.45 -40.80 -19.72
C GLY A 200 -20.70 -40.41 -20.52
N THR A 201 -21.69 -41.30 -20.58
CA THR A 201 -22.90 -41.19 -21.43
C THR A 201 -24.21 -40.96 -20.67
N GLY A 202 -24.15 -40.76 -19.34
CA GLY A 202 -25.31 -40.42 -18.52
C GLY A 202 -25.74 -38.95 -18.64
N ALA A 203 -26.96 -38.64 -18.18
CA ALA A 203 -27.54 -37.29 -18.26
C ALA A 203 -26.62 -36.20 -17.67
N ASN A 204 -25.96 -36.50 -16.55
CA ASN A 204 -25.05 -35.56 -15.86
C ASN A 204 -23.57 -35.84 -16.15
N GLN A 205 -23.26 -36.50 -17.26
CA GLN A 205 -21.89 -36.83 -17.67
C GLN A 205 -21.45 -36.03 -18.90
N ILE A 206 -20.14 -35.82 -19.02
CA ILE A 206 -19.50 -35.08 -20.11
C ILE A 206 -18.98 -36.08 -21.14
N THR A 207 -19.17 -35.80 -22.43
CA THR A 207 -18.52 -36.55 -23.50
C THR A 207 -17.09 -36.07 -23.70
N SER A 208 -16.17 -36.98 -24.01
CA SER A 208 -14.73 -36.66 -24.11
C SER A 208 -14.40 -35.57 -25.15
N ASP A 209 -15.23 -35.39 -26.17
CA ASP A 209 -15.09 -34.37 -27.20
C ASP A 209 -15.50 -32.95 -26.75
N LYS A 210 -16.06 -32.80 -25.53
CA LYS A 210 -16.52 -31.52 -24.97
C LYS A 210 -15.74 -31.07 -23.74
N LEU A 211 -14.55 -31.62 -23.50
CA LEU A 211 -13.75 -31.30 -22.31
C LEU A 211 -13.28 -29.84 -22.25
N SER A 212 -12.93 -29.22 -23.39
CA SER A 212 -12.53 -27.82 -23.45
C SER A 212 -13.64 -26.83 -23.08
N ASN A 213 -14.88 -27.31 -22.98
CA ASN A 213 -16.08 -26.51 -22.84
C ASN A 213 -16.61 -26.48 -21.40
N GLN A 214 -15.87 -27.02 -20.43
CA GLN A 214 -16.33 -27.30 -19.07
C GLN A 214 -16.00 -26.19 -18.05
N GLY A 215 -15.62 -25.00 -18.52
CA GLY A 215 -15.38 -23.86 -17.64
C GLY A 215 -16.66 -23.38 -16.94
N VAL A 216 -16.49 -22.80 -15.76
CA VAL A 216 -17.54 -22.12 -14.98
C VAL A 216 -17.15 -20.65 -14.83
N VAL A 217 -18.05 -19.74 -15.20
CA VAL A 217 -17.95 -18.32 -14.85
C VAL A 217 -18.55 -18.18 -13.45
N TRP A 218 -17.74 -17.90 -12.44
CA TRP A 218 -18.22 -17.67 -11.07
C TRP A 218 -17.55 -16.44 -10.47
N ILE A 219 -18.37 -15.42 -10.18
CA ILE A 219 -17.96 -14.17 -9.54
C ILE A 219 -18.73 -14.05 -8.22
N PRO A 220 -18.22 -14.64 -7.12
CA PRO A 220 -18.86 -14.52 -5.83
C PRO A 220 -18.76 -13.08 -5.28
N VAL A 221 -19.81 -12.67 -4.58
CA VAL A 221 -19.91 -11.36 -3.91
C VAL A 221 -20.27 -11.59 -2.46
N ILE A 222 -19.51 -10.99 -1.54
CA ILE A 222 -19.80 -11.03 -0.10
C ILE A 222 -20.21 -9.63 0.33
N THR A 223 -21.43 -9.49 0.83
CA THR A 223 -21.96 -8.22 1.33
C THR A 223 -22.22 -8.35 2.81
N PHE A 224 -21.48 -7.62 3.63
CA PHE A 224 -21.76 -7.55 5.06
C PHE A 224 -23.00 -6.70 5.32
N ALA A 225 -23.80 -7.09 6.30
CA ALA A 225 -24.90 -6.28 6.78
C ALA A 225 -24.38 -5.08 7.57
N ASP A 226 -25.20 -4.02 7.64
CA ASP A 226 -24.93 -2.85 8.48
C ASP A 226 -24.58 -3.27 9.91
N GLY A 227 -23.47 -2.72 10.42
CA GLY A 227 -22.93 -3.04 11.74
C GLY A 227 -21.96 -4.22 11.79
N ALA A 228 -21.45 -4.70 10.65
CA ALA A 228 -20.25 -5.56 10.66
C ALA A 228 -19.04 -4.77 11.16
N GLU A 229 -18.36 -5.32 12.16
CA GLU A 229 -17.26 -4.65 12.85
C GLU A 229 -15.95 -5.31 12.46
N LEU A 230 -14.88 -4.51 12.30
CA LEU A 230 -13.54 -5.06 12.43
C LEU A 230 -13.42 -5.65 13.85
N PRO A 231 -12.71 -6.78 14.04
CA PRO A 231 -12.44 -7.28 15.38
C PRO A 231 -11.89 -6.12 16.23
N PRO A 232 -12.42 -5.91 17.46
CA PRO A 232 -12.22 -4.65 18.17
C PRO A 232 -10.74 -4.36 18.39
N PRO A 233 -10.23 -3.20 17.92
CA PRO A 233 -8.93 -2.70 18.34
C PRO A 233 -8.99 -2.25 19.82
N PRO A 234 -7.84 -2.09 20.50
CA PRO A 234 -7.81 -1.54 21.85
C PRO A 234 -8.48 -0.14 21.88
N PRO A 235 -9.25 0.22 22.93
CA PRO A 235 -10.10 1.41 22.87
C PRO A 235 -9.33 2.72 23.08
N GLU A 236 -9.51 3.68 22.16
CA GLU A 236 -9.07 5.08 22.26
C GLU A 236 -10.25 6.09 22.16
N PRO A 237 -10.09 7.35 22.67
CA PRO A 237 -11.19 8.27 22.98
C PRO A 237 -11.60 9.24 21.85
N ALA A 238 -12.86 9.67 21.88
CA ALA A 238 -13.54 10.46 20.84
C ALA A 238 -13.13 11.94 20.71
N GLN A 239 -13.16 12.46 19.48
CA GLN A 239 -12.80 13.84 19.09
C GLN A 239 -14.04 14.77 18.86
N PRO A 240 -13.92 16.11 19.03
CA PRO A 240 -15.03 17.07 18.88
C PRO A 240 -15.03 17.89 17.56
N GLU A 241 -16.19 18.51 17.29
CA GLU A 241 -16.53 19.40 16.16
C GLU A 241 -15.67 20.70 16.13
N VAL A 242 -15.07 21.05 14.98
CA VAL A 242 -14.23 22.26 14.80
C VAL A 242 -14.92 23.24 13.84
N VAL A 243 -15.11 24.48 14.29
CA VAL A 243 -15.59 25.63 13.51
C VAL A 243 -14.40 26.54 13.20
N PHE A 244 -14.17 26.88 11.92
CA PHE A 244 -13.20 27.92 11.55
C PHE A 244 -13.89 29.28 11.45
N GLU A 245 -13.34 30.28 12.13
CA GLU A 245 -13.70 31.70 11.96
C GLU A 245 -12.42 32.45 11.55
N ASP A 246 -12.40 33.01 10.34
CA ASP A 246 -11.31 33.88 9.89
C ASP A 246 -11.83 35.31 9.70
N THR A 247 -11.01 36.29 10.09
CA THR A 247 -11.27 37.73 9.94
C THR A 247 -10.06 38.34 9.25
N PHE A 248 -10.17 39.52 8.62
CA PHE A 248 -8.99 40.23 8.08
C PHE A 248 -8.06 40.70 9.23
N ASP A 249 -7.39 39.79 9.91
CA ASP A 249 -6.39 40.10 10.92
C ASP A 249 -5.00 40.22 10.29
N THR A 250 -4.12 40.97 10.96
CA THR A 250 -3.00 41.73 10.39
C THR A 250 -1.81 40.96 9.76
N ASP A 251 -1.94 39.65 9.53
CA ASP A 251 -0.83 38.77 9.13
C ASP A 251 -0.82 38.33 7.65
N ILE A 252 -1.48 39.10 6.76
CA ILE A 252 -1.21 39.01 5.32
C ILE A 252 0.20 39.58 5.06
N LYS A 253 1.21 38.70 5.19
CA LYS A 253 2.64 39.01 5.17
C LYS A 253 3.04 39.92 4.00
N SER A 254 3.91 40.88 4.32
CA SER A 254 4.44 41.97 3.49
C SER A 254 5.11 41.60 2.16
N ALA A 255 5.41 40.32 1.88
CA ALA A 255 6.01 39.88 0.62
C ALA A 255 5.08 40.04 -0.61
N TRP A 256 3.77 40.15 -0.37
CA TRP A 256 2.75 40.30 -1.41
C TRP A 256 2.53 41.76 -1.85
N HIS A 257 3.13 42.72 -1.15
CA HIS A 257 2.78 44.15 -1.25
C HIS A 257 3.52 44.89 -2.38
N GLU A 258 4.68 44.40 -2.84
CA GLU A 258 5.54 45.17 -3.76
C GLU A 258 5.29 44.91 -5.26
N SER A 259 4.58 43.83 -5.63
CA SER A 259 4.37 43.45 -7.03
C SER A 259 3.17 44.14 -7.72
N PHE A 260 2.31 44.85 -6.98
CA PHE A 260 1.01 45.34 -7.49
C PHE A 260 0.99 46.82 -7.94
N MET A 261 2.03 47.61 -7.64
CA MET A 261 2.00 49.08 -7.74
C MET A 261 2.24 49.71 -9.13
N GLN A 262 1.95 49.04 -10.25
CA GLN A 262 2.28 49.59 -11.59
C GLN A 262 1.12 50.07 -12.48
N SER A 263 -0.15 50.07 -12.05
CA SER A 263 -1.17 50.91 -12.74
C SER A 263 -2.49 51.11 -11.96
N GLY A 264 -2.65 52.29 -11.35
CA GLY A 264 -3.88 53.10 -11.45
C GLY A 264 -4.99 52.96 -10.41
N GLY A 265 -5.00 51.96 -9.53
CA GLY A 265 -5.96 51.88 -8.42
C GLY A 265 -5.34 51.27 -7.19
N GLU A 266 -5.39 51.97 -6.06
CA GLU A 266 -4.90 51.48 -4.77
C GLU A 266 -5.98 50.61 -4.11
N TYR A 267 -5.66 49.34 -3.83
CA TYR A 267 -6.30 48.64 -2.73
C TYR A 267 -5.42 48.77 -1.49
N LYS A 268 -6.02 48.84 -0.31
CA LYS A 268 -5.28 48.77 0.96
C LYS A 268 -6.10 48.04 2.01
N ILE A 269 -5.41 47.31 2.87
CA ILE A 269 -6.00 46.77 4.10
C ILE A 269 -5.62 47.73 5.23
N GLU A 270 -6.60 48.40 5.82
CA GLU A 270 -6.35 49.37 6.90
C GLU A 270 -7.36 49.14 8.03
N GLY A 271 -6.85 48.77 9.21
CA GLY A 271 -7.68 48.55 10.40
C GLY A 271 -8.67 47.37 10.28
N GLY A 272 -8.26 46.27 9.64
CA GLY A 272 -9.11 45.10 9.40
C GLY A 272 -10.12 45.26 8.25
N LYS A 273 -10.02 46.35 7.48
CA LYS A 273 -10.93 46.65 6.36
C LYS A 273 -10.18 46.64 5.05
N LEU A 274 -10.77 46.05 4.02
CA LEU A 274 -10.28 46.12 2.65
C LEU A 274 -10.90 47.33 1.95
N VAL A 275 -10.07 48.28 1.53
CA VAL A 275 -10.47 49.46 0.78
C VAL A 275 -10.06 49.29 -0.68
N LEU A 276 -11.02 49.27 -1.59
CA LEU A 276 -10.85 49.23 -3.04
C LEU A 276 -11.08 50.63 -3.61
N SER A 277 -10.02 51.34 -4.04
CA SER A 277 -10.14 52.70 -4.57
C SER A 277 -10.13 52.71 -6.10
N ALA A 278 -11.25 53.07 -6.72
CA ALA A 278 -11.41 53.02 -8.19
C ALA A 278 -11.80 54.37 -8.83
N LEU A 279 -11.31 55.50 -8.30
CA LEU A 279 -11.75 56.84 -8.73
C LEU A 279 -11.09 57.38 -10.02
N GLU A 280 -9.96 56.86 -10.50
CA GLU A 280 -9.16 57.53 -11.55
C GLU A 280 -9.23 56.94 -12.98
N ALA A 281 -10.06 55.94 -13.29
CA ALA A 281 -10.11 55.41 -14.66
C ALA A 281 -10.80 56.37 -15.64
N THR A 282 -10.01 56.84 -16.60
CA THR A 282 -10.48 57.63 -17.74
C THR A 282 -11.15 56.79 -18.84
N ASP A 283 -10.96 55.47 -18.85
CA ASP A 283 -11.56 54.54 -19.82
C ASP A 283 -12.85 53.88 -19.29
N THR A 284 -13.81 53.62 -20.18
CA THR A 284 -15.22 53.28 -19.91
C THR A 284 -15.52 51.80 -19.69
N THR A 285 -14.52 50.92 -19.79
CA THR A 285 -14.74 49.46 -19.81
C THR A 285 -13.86 48.65 -18.87
N THR A 286 -12.89 49.26 -18.19
CA THR A 286 -11.87 48.51 -17.45
C THR A 286 -12.10 48.65 -15.93
N PRO A 287 -12.36 47.57 -15.19
CA PRO A 287 -12.36 47.60 -13.72
C PRO A 287 -10.96 48.01 -13.20
N ILE A 288 -10.90 48.78 -12.12
CA ILE A 288 -9.63 49.35 -11.62
C ILE A 288 -9.11 48.58 -10.39
N ALA A 289 -10.00 47.98 -9.59
CA ALA A 289 -9.63 47.19 -8.42
C ALA A 289 -10.53 45.96 -8.31
N ALA A 290 -9.92 44.78 -8.16
CA ALA A 290 -10.61 43.50 -8.01
C ALA A 290 -9.95 42.66 -6.91
N LEU A 291 -10.75 41.95 -6.10
CA LEU A 291 -10.31 40.90 -5.19
C LEU A 291 -10.96 39.59 -5.63
N ALA A 292 -10.17 38.55 -5.87
CA ALA A 292 -10.67 37.19 -6.06
C ALA A 292 -10.34 36.35 -4.81
N ILE A 293 -11.33 35.62 -4.33
CA ILE A 293 -11.24 34.70 -3.19
C ILE A 293 -11.54 33.31 -3.74
N ASN A 294 -10.53 32.44 -3.80
CA ASN A 294 -10.75 31.04 -4.13
C ASN A 294 -11.42 30.35 -2.95
N MET A 295 -12.53 29.66 -3.20
CA MET A 295 -13.25 28.96 -2.13
C MET A 295 -12.88 27.46 -2.16
N PRO A 296 -12.74 26.82 -0.99
CA PRO A 296 -12.43 25.40 -0.88
C PRO A 296 -13.61 24.51 -1.33
N TYR A 297 -13.33 23.22 -1.56
CA TYR A 297 -14.37 22.20 -1.79
C TYR A 297 -15.21 22.03 -0.53
N ALA A 298 -16.41 22.62 -0.50
CA ALA A 298 -17.38 22.39 0.55
C ALA A 298 -18.80 22.39 -0.02
N ASN A 299 -19.60 21.40 0.39
CA ASN A 299 -21.02 21.30 0.03
C ASN A 299 -21.86 22.38 0.71
N LYS A 300 -21.32 23.02 1.77
CA LYS A 300 -21.97 24.09 2.50
C LYS A 300 -20.96 25.05 3.11
N TYR A 301 -21.07 26.33 2.75
CA TYR A 301 -20.33 27.40 3.40
C TYR A 301 -21.12 28.71 3.39
N THR A 302 -20.77 29.58 4.34
CA THR A 302 -21.35 30.92 4.47
C THR A 302 -20.22 31.95 4.48
N VAL A 303 -20.36 32.98 3.64
CA VAL A 303 -19.49 34.17 3.62
C VAL A 303 -20.32 35.37 4.04
N GLU A 304 -19.84 36.13 5.01
CA GLU A 304 -20.48 37.34 5.53
C GLU A 304 -19.48 38.48 5.45
N PHE A 305 -19.91 39.66 5.00
CA PHE A 305 -19.12 40.90 5.06
C PHE A 305 -20.01 42.12 4.99
N ASP A 306 -19.56 43.22 5.57
CA ASP A 306 -20.18 44.54 5.45
C ASP A 306 -19.50 45.33 4.34
N MET A 307 -20.30 45.91 3.45
CA MET A 307 -19.80 46.65 2.29
C MET A 307 -20.25 48.11 2.34
N THR A 308 -19.32 49.05 2.35
CA THR A 308 -19.61 50.49 2.26
C THR A 308 -19.12 51.03 0.92
N ILE A 309 -20.01 51.59 0.10
CA ILE A 309 -19.65 52.19 -1.19
C ILE A 309 -19.61 53.72 -1.02
N THR A 310 -18.48 54.34 -1.36
CA THR A 310 -18.25 55.79 -1.28
C THR A 310 -17.81 56.34 -2.64
N ASP A 311 -17.93 57.67 -2.82
CA ASP A 311 -17.40 58.41 -3.98
C ASP A 311 -17.75 57.83 -5.37
N VAL A 312 -19.01 57.40 -5.57
CA VAL A 312 -19.45 56.86 -6.86
C VAL A 312 -19.44 57.96 -7.92
N GLN A 313 -18.65 57.80 -8.99
CA GLN A 313 -18.71 58.72 -10.12
C GLN A 313 -20.04 58.59 -10.86
N ASN A 314 -20.64 59.73 -11.20
CA ASN A 314 -21.94 59.84 -11.86
C ASN A 314 -21.86 59.52 -13.38
N VAL A 315 -21.46 58.29 -13.72
CA VAL A 315 -21.35 57.74 -15.08
C VAL A 315 -21.91 56.31 -15.13
N ALA A 316 -22.34 55.85 -16.31
CA ALA A 316 -22.94 54.51 -16.46
C ALA A 316 -21.93 53.39 -16.12
N ASN A 317 -22.41 52.31 -15.49
CA ASN A 317 -21.63 51.18 -14.98
C ASN A 317 -20.69 51.50 -13.79
N SER A 318 -20.91 52.59 -13.05
CA SER A 318 -20.23 52.84 -11.78
C SER A 318 -20.88 52.05 -10.64
N GLY A 319 -20.07 51.34 -9.86
CA GLY A 319 -20.47 50.58 -8.67
C GLY A 319 -19.59 49.35 -8.43
N LEU A 320 -20.10 48.36 -7.69
CA LEU A 320 -19.42 47.06 -7.49
C LEU A 320 -19.94 46.03 -8.51
N GLN A 321 -19.10 45.07 -8.88
CA GLN A 321 -19.48 43.83 -9.53
C GLN A 321 -19.01 42.67 -8.64
N LEU A 322 -19.92 41.73 -8.36
CA LEU A 322 -19.62 40.47 -7.69
C LEU A 322 -19.70 39.35 -8.74
N SER A 323 -18.59 38.69 -9.04
CA SER A 323 -18.52 37.59 -10.01
C SER A 323 -18.32 36.26 -9.29
N PHE A 324 -18.95 35.20 -9.81
CA PHE A 324 -18.75 33.84 -9.38
C PHE A 324 -18.10 33.03 -10.50
N HIS A 325 -16.93 32.48 -10.23
CA HIS A 325 -16.14 31.71 -11.20
C HIS A 325 -16.36 30.20 -11.05
N ARG A 326 -16.19 29.44 -12.14
CA ARG A 326 -16.17 27.96 -12.14
C ARG A 326 -14.95 27.50 -12.94
N GLN A 327 -14.06 26.70 -12.35
CA GLN A 327 -12.72 26.45 -12.89
C GLN A 327 -12.69 25.70 -14.25
N LEU A 328 -13.78 25.07 -14.68
CA LEU A 328 -13.81 24.22 -15.90
C LEU A 328 -14.86 24.60 -16.97
N ASN A 329 -15.52 25.76 -16.90
CA ASN A 329 -16.49 26.15 -17.93
C ASN A 329 -16.49 27.66 -18.21
N THR A 330 -16.67 28.04 -19.47
CA THR A 330 -16.52 29.42 -20.01
C THR A 330 -17.64 30.41 -19.64
N ALA A 331 -18.37 30.20 -18.55
CA ALA A 331 -19.54 31.00 -18.19
C ALA A 331 -19.45 31.57 -16.77
N ASP A 332 -19.06 32.85 -16.69
CA ASP A 332 -19.07 33.62 -15.45
C ASP A 332 -20.49 34.09 -15.11
N TYR A 333 -20.82 34.08 -13.82
CA TYR A 333 -22.07 34.66 -13.32
C TYR A 333 -21.76 35.95 -12.57
N ASN A 334 -22.27 37.06 -13.09
CA ASN A 334 -21.98 38.41 -12.60
C ASN A 334 -23.23 39.04 -11.97
N VAL A 335 -23.08 39.59 -10.77
CA VAL A 335 -24.04 40.47 -10.10
C VAL A 335 -23.50 41.90 -10.18
N PHE A 336 -24.21 42.77 -10.88
CA PHE A 336 -23.81 44.18 -11.05
C PHE A 336 -24.63 45.11 -10.15
N PHE A 337 -23.93 46.06 -9.51
CA PHE A 337 -24.50 47.22 -8.84
C PHE A 337 -24.24 48.45 -9.72
N ASP A 338 -25.28 48.99 -10.37
CA ASP A 338 -25.17 50.14 -11.31
C ASP A 338 -25.91 51.36 -10.75
N ALA A 339 -25.17 52.42 -10.43
CA ALA A 339 -25.72 53.62 -9.79
C ALA A 339 -26.50 54.55 -10.75
N GLN A 340 -26.37 54.42 -12.08
CA GLN A 340 -26.79 55.50 -12.99
C GLN A 340 -27.75 55.12 -14.12
N ARG A 341 -28.24 53.89 -14.20
CA ARG A 341 -29.28 53.55 -15.18
C ARG A 341 -30.61 54.21 -14.85
N THR A 342 -30.91 55.29 -15.58
CA THR A 342 -32.15 56.07 -15.50
C THR A 342 -33.41 55.27 -15.88
N ASP A 343 -33.27 54.04 -16.39
CA ASP A 343 -34.38 53.16 -16.74
C ASP A 343 -34.74 52.10 -15.67
N SER A 344 -33.95 51.91 -14.60
CA SER A 344 -34.36 51.28 -13.31
C SER A 344 -33.12 50.87 -12.47
N GLN A 345 -33.05 51.34 -11.21
CA GLN A 345 -32.07 50.97 -10.17
C GLN A 345 -32.23 49.50 -9.73
N ASN A 346 -31.66 48.54 -10.48
CA ASN A 346 -31.88 47.11 -10.26
C ASN A 346 -30.57 46.33 -10.10
N ILE A 347 -30.59 45.31 -9.24
CA ILE A 347 -29.60 44.23 -9.19
C ILE A 347 -29.83 43.32 -10.41
N VAL A 348 -28.78 43.05 -11.17
CA VAL A 348 -28.88 42.24 -12.40
C VAL A 348 -27.93 41.06 -12.32
N TRP A 349 -28.50 39.84 -12.36
CA TRP A 349 -27.76 38.61 -12.63
C TRP A 349 -27.52 38.51 -14.14
N ARG A 350 -26.25 38.37 -14.54
CA ARG A 350 -25.84 38.12 -15.93
C ARG A 350 -25.03 36.83 -16.00
N LYS A 351 -25.35 35.99 -16.98
CA LYS A 351 -24.48 34.90 -17.44
C LYS A 351 -23.68 35.44 -18.62
N ASP A 352 -22.35 35.37 -18.57
CA ASP A 352 -21.53 35.85 -19.68
C ASP A 352 -21.76 35.01 -20.95
N GLY A 353 -21.83 35.69 -22.09
CA GLY A 353 -21.94 35.08 -23.42
C GLY A 353 -23.36 34.77 -23.95
N ALA A 354 -24.43 34.87 -23.15
CA ALA A 354 -25.80 34.64 -23.63
C ALA A 354 -26.74 35.80 -23.32
N ASN A 355 -27.58 36.19 -24.29
CA ASN A 355 -28.56 37.30 -24.21
C ASN A 355 -29.67 37.15 -23.13
N GLY A 356 -29.55 36.21 -22.19
CA GLY A 356 -30.51 35.95 -21.12
C GLY A 356 -30.33 36.89 -19.91
N LYS A 357 -30.88 38.10 -19.98
CA LYS A 357 -30.98 38.99 -18.81
C LYS A 357 -32.17 38.57 -17.93
N LYS A 358 -31.93 37.98 -16.75
CA LYS A 358 -32.97 37.83 -15.72
C LYS A 358 -32.81 38.98 -14.72
N ARG A 359 -33.74 39.94 -14.73
CA ARG A 359 -33.71 41.10 -13.82
C ARG A 359 -34.28 40.67 -12.47
N ALA A 360 -33.52 40.84 -11.39
CA ALA A 360 -33.98 40.57 -10.03
C ALA A 360 -34.55 41.88 -9.44
N ALA A 361 -35.86 42.06 -9.62
CA ALA A 361 -36.71 43.08 -8.98
C ALA A 361 -36.37 44.58 -9.22
N SER A 362 -37.40 45.42 -9.09
CA SER A 362 -37.41 46.86 -9.45
C SER A 362 -37.58 47.79 -8.25
N ASN A 363 -37.29 47.32 -7.04
CA ASN A 363 -37.85 47.91 -5.81
C ASN A 363 -36.81 48.60 -4.91
N VAL A 364 -35.55 48.71 -5.32
CA VAL A 364 -34.54 49.44 -4.54
C VAL A 364 -34.50 50.87 -5.05
N THR A 365 -35.30 51.75 -4.44
CA THR A 365 -35.68 53.05 -5.03
C THR A 365 -34.77 54.23 -4.69
N SER A 366 -33.64 54.05 -3.98
CA SER A 366 -32.68 55.14 -3.76
C SER A 366 -31.29 54.65 -3.36
N TRP A 367 -30.37 54.58 -4.31
CA TRP A 367 -28.95 54.29 -4.04
C TRP A 367 -28.06 55.52 -3.89
N VAL A 368 -28.55 56.75 -4.14
CA VAL A 368 -27.68 57.93 -4.11
C VAL A 368 -28.42 59.19 -3.64
N SER A 369 -28.10 59.63 -2.42
CA SER A 369 -27.78 61.03 -2.14
C SER A 369 -27.10 61.15 -0.77
N GLU A 370 -25.80 61.45 -0.81
CA GLU A 370 -25.01 62.15 0.22
C GLU A 370 -24.41 61.42 1.44
N ASN A 371 -24.49 60.09 1.60
CA ASN A 371 -23.78 59.43 2.72
C ASN A 371 -23.15 58.10 2.34
N ASP A 372 -22.02 57.79 2.98
CA ASP A 372 -21.39 56.47 2.99
C ASP A 372 -22.38 55.44 3.57
N VAL A 373 -23.06 54.68 2.71
CA VAL A 373 -24.02 53.66 3.15
C VAL A 373 -23.33 52.31 3.21
N THR A 374 -23.34 51.69 4.39
CA THR A 374 -22.90 50.31 4.62
C THR A 374 -24.06 49.33 4.38
N TYR A 375 -23.79 48.28 3.64
CA TYR A 375 -24.72 47.21 3.30
C TYR A 375 -24.17 45.90 3.85
N PRO A 376 -24.86 45.22 4.79
CA PRO A 376 -24.48 43.87 5.17
C PRO A 376 -24.75 42.93 4.01
N VAL A 377 -23.74 42.16 3.63
CA VAL A 377 -23.77 41.16 2.56
C VAL A 377 -23.51 39.79 3.17
N LYS A 378 -24.41 38.85 2.91
CA LYS A 378 -24.25 37.45 3.31
C LYS A 378 -24.49 36.56 2.11
N LEU A 379 -23.51 35.75 1.75
CA LEU A 379 -23.64 34.70 0.77
C LEU A 379 -23.68 33.36 1.48
N VAL A 380 -24.76 32.61 1.28
CA VAL A 380 -24.85 31.20 1.69
C VAL A 380 -24.82 30.36 0.44
N VAL A 381 -23.88 29.44 0.36
CA VAL A 381 -23.86 28.39 -0.66
C VAL A 381 -24.15 27.07 0.04
N GLU A 382 -25.27 26.45 -0.34
CA GLU A 382 -25.70 25.16 0.17
C GLU A 382 -26.12 24.30 -1.03
N ASP A 383 -25.44 23.18 -1.21
CA ASP A 383 -25.55 22.28 -2.36
C ASP A 383 -25.40 23.03 -3.70
N HIS A 384 -26.49 23.14 -4.44
CA HIS A 384 -26.58 23.77 -5.75
C HIS A 384 -27.32 25.11 -5.70
N THR A 385 -27.45 25.73 -4.52
CA THR A 385 -28.11 27.04 -4.38
C THR A 385 -27.19 28.05 -3.73
N ALA A 386 -26.92 29.15 -4.44
CA ALA A 386 -26.27 30.33 -3.87
C ALA A 386 -27.35 31.35 -3.50
N THR A 387 -27.40 31.76 -2.23
CA THR A 387 -28.30 32.80 -1.72
C THR A 387 -27.48 34.00 -1.27
N LEU A 388 -27.58 35.09 -2.02
CA LEU A 388 -26.97 36.38 -1.68
C LEU A 388 -28.00 37.23 -0.95
N THR A 389 -27.72 37.60 0.29
CA THR A 389 -28.53 38.49 1.11
C THR A 389 -27.86 39.85 1.16
N ILE A 390 -28.59 40.91 0.82
CA ILE A 390 -28.08 42.28 0.90
C ILE A 390 -29.11 43.12 1.65
N ASN A 391 -28.70 43.72 2.78
CA ASN A 391 -29.59 44.53 3.61
C ASN A 391 -30.94 43.82 3.92
N ASN A 392 -30.85 42.54 4.30
CA ASN A 392 -31.99 41.65 4.60
C ASN A 392 -32.92 41.32 3.42
N ALA A 393 -32.47 41.52 2.17
CA ALA A 393 -33.16 41.03 0.98
C ALA A 393 -32.39 39.88 0.36
N ASP A 394 -33.05 38.73 0.21
CA ASP A 394 -32.45 37.49 -0.30
C ASP A 394 -32.61 37.38 -1.82
N TYR A 395 -31.52 36.97 -2.46
CA TYR A 395 -31.43 36.72 -3.89
C TYR A 395 -30.81 35.34 -4.10
N SER A 396 -31.66 34.33 -4.30
CA SER A 396 -31.22 32.95 -4.51
C SER A 396 -31.15 32.58 -5.99
N TYR A 397 -30.15 31.78 -6.34
CA TYR A 397 -30.03 31.14 -7.64
C TYR A 397 -29.65 29.67 -7.47
N THR A 398 -30.47 28.78 -8.03
CA THR A 398 -30.21 27.33 -8.03
C THR A 398 -29.65 26.90 -9.38
N TYR A 399 -28.49 26.26 -9.35
CA TYR A 399 -27.80 25.72 -10.53
C TYR A 399 -28.38 24.35 -10.90
N THR A 400 -28.43 24.02 -12.19
CA THR A 400 -29.06 22.78 -12.70
C THR A 400 -28.08 21.68 -13.08
N ASP A 401 -26.75 21.92 -13.00
CA ASP A 401 -25.71 20.93 -13.36
C ASP A 401 -25.02 20.39 -12.10
N ALA A 402 -25.00 19.06 -11.96
CA ALA A 402 -24.53 18.32 -10.79
C ALA A 402 -23.01 18.10 -10.71
N THR A 403 -22.21 18.87 -11.45
CA THR A 403 -20.75 18.69 -11.50
C THR A 403 -20.04 19.97 -11.08
N TYR A 404 -19.71 20.13 -9.80
CA TYR A 404 -18.88 21.26 -9.38
C TYR A 404 -17.40 20.87 -9.37
N PRO A 405 -16.57 21.56 -10.15
CA PRO A 405 -15.19 21.84 -9.76
C PRO A 405 -15.12 23.31 -9.35
N THR A 406 -14.64 23.55 -8.11
CA THR A 406 -13.97 24.78 -7.63
C THR A 406 -14.47 26.12 -8.18
N GLY A 407 -15.14 26.90 -7.34
CA GLY A 407 -15.56 28.26 -7.68
C GLY A 407 -15.09 29.30 -6.69
N GLY A 408 -14.60 30.44 -7.19
CA GLY A 408 -14.17 31.59 -6.38
C GLY A 408 -15.18 32.74 -6.42
N ILE A 409 -15.09 33.63 -5.43
CA ILE A 409 -15.82 34.90 -5.36
C ILE A 409 -14.91 36.02 -5.83
N GLU A 410 -15.34 36.83 -6.78
CA GLU A 410 -14.60 38.01 -7.21
C GLU A 410 -15.39 39.30 -6.93
N LEU A 411 -14.76 40.26 -6.28
CA LEU A 411 -15.29 41.57 -5.92
C LEU A 411 -14.56 42.64 -6.73
N ARG A 412 -15.24 43.29 -7.67
CA ARG A 412 -14.66 44.33 -8.54
C ARG A 412 -15.29 45.69 -8.25
N SER A 413 -14.50 46.69 -7.90
CA SER A 413 -14.96 48.08 -7.81
C SER A 413 -14.72 48.81 -9.14
N VAL A 414 -15.74 49.47 -9.66
CA VAL A 414 -15.71 50.20 -10.93
C VAL A 414 -16.17 51.64 -10.66
N ARG A 415 -15.25 52.60 -10.75
CA ARG A 415 -15.58 54.05 -10.64
C ARG A 415 -16.28 54.44 -9.34
N ALA A 416 -16.00 53.70 -8.27
CA ALA A 416 -16.46 53.91 -6.92
C ALA A 416 -15.36 53.47 -5.95
N ASN A 417 -15.35 54.02 -4.75
CA ASN A 417 -14.59 53.45 -3.65
C ASN A 417 -15.48 52.43 -2.94
N THR A 418 -14.93 51.26 -2.63
CA THR A 418 -15.65 50.24 -1.87
C THR A 418 -14.82 49.80 -0.67
N ILE A 419 -15.39 49.86 0.52
CA ILE A 419 -14.80 49.36 1.76
C ILE A 419 -15.52 48.07 2.13
N ILE A 420 -14.78 46.98 2.31
CA ILE A 420 -15.28 45.70 2.81
C ILE A 420 -14.75 45.52 4.23
N ASP A 421 -15.66 45.23 5.16
CA ASP A 421 -15.44 45.16 6.61
C ASP A 421 -16.15 43.91 7.16
N ASN A 422 -15.86 43.50 8.41
CA ASN A 422 -16.48 42.35 9.09
C ASN A 422 -16.55 41.08 8.24
N PHE A 423 -15.52 40.80 7.44
CA PHE A 423 -15.47 39.62 6.60
C PHE A 423 -15.31 38.36 7.44
N LYS A 424 -16.14 37.35 7.17
CA LYS A 424 -16.19 36.08 7.88
C LYS A 424 -16.57 34.95 6.92
N ILE A 425 -15.89 33.81 7.05
CA ILE A 425 -16.26 32.56 6.39
C ILE A 425 -16.54 31.49 7.46
N THR A 426 -17.58 30.68 7.28
CA THR A 426 -17.92 29.54 8.16
C THR A 426 -18.34 28.31 7.35
N GLY A 427 -17.97 27.10 7.80
CA GLY A 427 -18.27 25.81 7.15
C GLY A 427 -17.97 24.59 8.05
N ILE A 428 -18.36 23.39 7.61
CA ILE A 428 -18.12 22.09 8.30
C ILE A 428 -16.86 21.44 7.70
N LYS A 429 -15.94 20.94 8.55
CA LYS A 429 -14.66 20.33 8.11
C LYS A 429 -14.84 18.87 7.67
N GLU A 430 -15.17 18.66 6.41
CA GLU A 430 -14.81 17.42 5.72
C GLU A 430 -13.88 17.76 4.55
N GLY A 431 -12.64 17.26 4.60
CA GLY A 431 -11.69 17.36 3.48
C GLY A 431 -11.20 18.77 3.10
N LEU A 432 -11.16 19.71 4.04
CA LEU A 432 -10.77 21.10 3.80
C LEU A 432 -9.24 21.26 3.68
N SER A 433 -8.75 21.62 2.50
CA SER A 433 -7.49 22.36 2.31
C SER A 433 -7.86 23.81 1.92
N ILE A 434 -7.36 24.79 2.65
CA ILE A 434 -7.62 26.20 2.35
C ILE A 434 -6.85 26.55 1.07
N GLY A 435 -7.58 26.82 -0.02
CA GLY A 435 -6.98 27.32 -1.25
C GLY A 435 -6.42 28.73 -1.03
N GLU A 436 -5.25 29.00 -1.61
CA GLU A 436 -4.62 30.32 -1.58
C GLU A 436 -5.57 31.44 -2.05
N VAL A 437 -5.61 32.55 -1.30
CA VAL A 437 -6.21 33.80 -1.76
C VAL A 437 -5.28 34.41 -2.82
N THR A 438 -5.55 34.13 -4.09
CA THR A 438 -4.72 34.64 -5.20
C THR A 438 -5.26 35.97 -5.75
N LEU A 439 -4.47 37.05 -5.64
CA LEU A 439 -4.74 38.36 -6.23
C LEU A 439 -4.21 38.43 -7.68
N TYR A 440 -5.06 38.78 -8.65
CA TYR A 440 -4.67 38.91 -10.07
C TYR A 440 -4.87 40.32 -10.63
N LYS A 441 -4.05 40.68 -11.63
CA LYS A 441 -4.20 41.87 -12.48
C LYS A 441 -4.56 41.44 -13.90
N ASP A 442 -5.69 41.90 -14.43
CA ASP A 442 -6.10 41.64 -15.81
C ASP A 442 -5.62 42.78 -16.74
N THR A 443 -4.81 42.45 -17.74
CA THR A 443 -4.53 43.32 -18.90
C THR A 443 -4.82 42.56 -20.17
N VAL A 444 -6.06 42.66 -20.66
CA VAL A 444 -6.49 41.98 -21.89
C VAL A 444 -5.81 42.62 -23.11
N THR A 445 -4.97 41.84 -23.80
CA THR A 445 -4.80 42.00 -25.25
C THR A 445 -5.76 41.04 -25.94
N THR A 446 -6.40 41.54 -26.99
CA THR A 446 -7.57 40.97 -27.64
C THR A 446 -7.30 39.63 -28.32
N THR A 447 -7.57 38.50 -27.65
CA THR A 447 -8.12 37.26 -28.22
C THR A 447 -8.37 36.25 -27.09
N ILE A 448 -9.63 35.82 -26.95
CA ILE A 448 -10.19 34.70 -26.16
C ILE A 448 -9.28 34.13 -25.05
N PRO A 449 -9.65 34.24 -23.75
CA PRO A 449 -8.88 33.64 -22.67
C PRO A 449 -9.06 32.12 -22.71
N GLN A 450 -8.02 31.40 -23.13
CA GLN A 450 -7.81 30.06 -22.62
C GLN A 450 -7.16 30.22 -21.24
N VAL A 451 -7.83 29.73 -20.21
CA VAL A 451 -7.27 29.55 -18.87
C VAL A 451 -6.20 28.46 -19.00
N ALA A 452 -5.00 28.87 -19.40
CA ALA A 452 -3.79 28.12 -19.14
C ALA A 452 -3.38 28.48 -17.71
N ALA A 453 -3.37 27.48 -16.83
CA ALA A 453 -2.65 27.58 -15.57
C ALA A 453 -1.20 27.93 -15.90
N LEU A 454 -0.82 29.18 -15.66
CA LEU A 454 0.52 29.70 -15.90
C LEU A 454 1.44 29.18 -14.80
N THR A 455 1.96 27.97 -14.99
CA THR A 455 3.36 27.68 -14.72
C THR A 455 4.21 28.45 -15.74
N GLU A 456 4.55 29.70 -15.45
CA GLU A 456 5.72 30.37 -16.05
C GLU A 456 6.75 30.63 -14.96
N VAL A 457 7.63 29.65 -14.75
CA VAL A 457 9.00 29.97 -14.36
C VAL A 457 9.64 30.66 -15.55
N LYS A 458 9.76 31.99 -15.53
CA LYS A 458 10.66 32.71 -16.45
C LYS A 458 12.10 32.46 -16.02
N ALA A 459 12.62 31.26 -16.29
CA ALA A 459 14.04 30.97 -16.21
C ALA A 459 14.72 31.20 -17.58
N PRO A 460 15.95 31.74 -17.61
CA PRO A 460 16.67 32.03 -18.84
C PRO A 460 17.40 30.81 -19.43
N LEU A 461 16.87 29.59 -19.29
CA LEU A 461 17.55 28.36 -19.70
C LEU A 461 16.75 27.57 -20.73
N ASP A 462 17.40 27.28 -21.86
CA ASP A 462 16.89 26.49 -22.98
C ASP A 462 17.00 24.99 -22.65
N PHE A 463 15.87 24.36 -22.30
CA PHE A 463 15.78 22.95 -21.92
C PHE A 463 15.90 21.98 -23.11
N THR A 464 16.23 22.45 -24.32
CA THR A 464 16.32 21.58 -25.50
C THR A 464 17.65 20.84 -25.65
N VAL A 465 18.63 21.03 -24.75
CA VAL A 465 19.98 20.45 -24.90
C VAL A 465 20.56 19.91 -23.58
N THR A 466 20.64 18.57 -23.46
CA THR A 466 21.37 17.76 -22.44
C THR A 466 20.63 17.49 -21.12
N PRO A 467 20.64 16.26 -20.54
CA PRO A 467 20.04 15.99 -19.24
C PRO A 467 20.75 16.80 -18.15
N VAL A 468 20.02 17.73 -17.54
CA VAL A 468 20.49 18.50 -16.39
C VAL A 468 20.23 17.66 -15.14
N LYS A 469 21.23 17.49 -14.29
CA LYS A 469 21.09 16.85 -12.97
C LYS A 469 20.82 17.92 -11.93
N MET A 470 19.83 17.71 -11.07
CA MET A 470 19.63 18.52 -9.88
C MET A 470 20.38 17.91 -8.70
N PHE A 471 20.78 18.78 -7.79
CA PHE A 471 21.33 18.43 -6.49
C PHE A 471 20.63 19.26 -5.43
N THR A 472 20.32 18.64 -4.31
CA THR A 472 19.85 19.36 -3.13
C THR A 472 20.96 19.31 -2.08
N THR A 473 21.36 20.45 -1.55
CA THR A 473 22.40 20.56 -0.54
C THR A 473 21.85 21.18 0.74
N ILE A 474 22.09 20.54 1.88
CA ILE A 474 21.64 20.99 3.19
C ILE A 474 22.85 21.57 3.92
N TYR A 475 22.72 22.79 4.44
CA TYR A 475 23.74 23.45 5.25
C TYR A 475 23.18 23.70 6.64
N GLY A 476 23.93 23.42 7.70
CA GLY A 476 23.56 23.85 9.06
C GLY A 476 24.47 24.97 9.57
N GLU A 477 24.66 25.02 10.89
CA GLU A 477 25.37 26.11 11.56
C GLU A 477 26.64 26.55 10.83
N ASN A 478 26.78 27.86 10.63
CA ASN A 478 27.89 28.51 9.92
C ASN A 478 28.03 28.16 8.43
N ASN A 479 26.93 27.82 7.74
CA ASN A 479 26.94 27.44 6.32
C ASN A 479 27.84 26.21 6.05
N LYS A 480 27.94 25.30 7.02
CA LYS A 480 28.66 24.05 6.84
C LYS A 480 27.73 23.07 6.12
N LEU A 481 28.18 22.54 4.98
CA LEU A 481 27.46 21.51 4.23
C LEU A 481 27.30 20.26 5.12
N ILE A 482 26.06 19.83 5.35
CA ILE A 482 25.68 18.68 6.15
C ILE A 482 25.35 17.49 5.24
N ALA A 483 24.55 17.71 4.20
CA ALA A 483 24.13 16.66 3.28
C ALA A 483 24.08 17.14 1.82
N VAL A 484 24.25 16.20 0.89
CA VAL A 484 24.07 16.39 -0.55
C VAL A 484 23.26 15.22 -1.06
N ASP A 485 22.06 15.46 -1.58
CA ASP A 485 21.28 14.45 -2.27
C ASP A 485 21.35 14.64 -3.79
N VAL A 486 21.45 13.51 -4.48
CA VAL A 486 21.63 13.43 -5.93
C VAL A 486 20.58 12.48 -6.48
N ASP A 487 19.36 12.98 -6.68
CA ASP A 487 18.37 12.23 -7.43
C ASP A 487 18.14 12.83 -8.82
N SER A 488 17.94 11.96 -9.82
CA SER A 488 17.56 12.39 -11.16
C SER A 488 16.08 12.77 -11.15
N MET A 489 15.76 13.90 -10.52
CA MET A 489 14.39 14.39 -10.41
C MET A 489 13.93 15.05 -11.71
N ASP A 490 12.83 14.56 -12.28
CA ASP A 490 12.01 15.30 -13.23
C ASP A 490 11.23 16.37 -12.45
N VAL A 491 11.36 17.64 -12.85
CA VAL A 491 10.81 18.78 -12.11
C VAL A 491 9.30 18.89 -12.35
N SER A 492 8.50 18.22 -11.52
CA SER A 492 7.04 18.42 -11.47
C SER A 492 6.57 18.67 -10.04
N ALA A 493 5.35 19.22 -9.88
CA ALA A 493 4.81 19.72 -8.60
C ALA A 493 4.77 18.67 -7.45
N THR A 494 4.89 17.38 -7.77
CA THR A 494 5.03 16.28 -6.80
C THR A 494 6.29 16.36 -5.93
N ASN A 495 7.27 17.22 -6.25
CA ASN A 495 8.57 17.21 -5.56
C ASN A 495 8.63 18.18 -4.36
N GLY A 496 7.69 19.12 -4.23
CA GLY A 496 7.61 20.02 -3.06
C GLY A 496 7.36 19.24 -1.77
N GLY A 497 6.39 18.30 -1.82
CA GLY A 497 6.12 17.37 -0.72
C GLY A 497 7.35 16.53 -0.37
N GLN A 498 8.04 15.95 -1.35
CA GLN A 498 9.25 15.16 -1.08
C GLN A 498 10.37 15.95 -0.39
N MET A 499 10.64 17.19 -0.83
CA MET A 499 11.63 18.04 -0.14
C MET A 499 11.20 18.38 1.29
N ALA A 500 9.90 18.63 1.51
CA ALA A 500 9.36 18.88 2.84
C ALA A 500 9.51 17.66 3.75
N CYS A 501 9.25 16.47 3.22
CA CYS A 501 9.42 15.24 3.98
C CYS A 501 10.89 14.91 4.28
N TYR A 502 11.82 15.23 3.38
CA TYR A 502 13.26 15.14 3.64
C TYR A 502 13.70 16.09 4.75
N ALA A 503 13.17 17.32 4.77
CA ALA A 503 13.45 18.29 5.81
C ALA A 503 12.95 17.86 7.20
N LEU A 504 11.84 17.12 7.26
CA LEU A 504 11.26 16.63 8.51
C LEU A 504 11.97 15.37 9.04
N ASN A 505 12.44 14.48 8.16
CA ASN A 505 12.98 13.17 8.56
C ASN A 505 14.48 13.15 8.90
N GLU A 506 15.30 14.09 8.43
CA GLU A 506 16.78 14.03 8.55
C GLU A 506 17.37 14.80 9.75
N ASP A 507 16.66 14.89 10.89
CA ASP A 507 17.14 15.61 12.10
C ASP A 507 17.69 17.02 11.75
N MET A 508 17.07 17.70 10.78
CA MET A 508 17.60 19.00 10.34
C MET A 508 17.62 19.97 11.53
N PRO A 509 18.77 20.62 11.81
CA PRO A 509 18.84 21.73 12.73
C PRO A 509 17.77 22.78 12.39
N GLU A 510 17.17 23.43 13.39
CA GLU A 510 16.18 24.51 13.16
C GLU A 510 16.71 25.61 12.22
N ASP A 511 18.03 25.83 12.19
CA ASP A 511 18.72 26.82 11.35
C ASP A 511 19.22 26.27 10.00
N ALA A 512 18.89 25.02 9.65
CA ALA A 512 19.34 24.44 8.40
C ALA A 512 18.73 25.16 7.20
N THR A 513 19.55 25.38 6.18
CA THR A 513 19.15 25.96 4.89
C THR A 513 19.35 24.93 3.79
N VAL A 514 18.29 24.71 3.01
CA VAL A 514 18.31 23.85 1.83
C VAL A 514 18.61 24.70 0.60
N LYS A 515 19.56 24.26 -0.25
CA LYS A 515 19.90 24.92 -1.52
C LYS A 515 19.77 23.92 -2.68
N VAL A 516 19.14 24.34 -3.77
CA VAL A 516 19.02 23.52 -4.99
C VAL A 516 20.02 24.00 -6.03
N LEU A 517 20.83 23.07 -6.56
CA LEU A 517 21.90 23.33 -7.52
C LEU A 517 21.65 22.53 -8.80
N PHE A 518 22.00 23.10 -9.96
CA PHE A 518 21.92 22.39 -11.24
C PHE A 518 23.31 22.09 -11.82
N TRP A 519 23.44 20.91 -12.44
CA TRP A 519 24.63 20.51 -13.18
C TRP A 519 24.29 20.02 -14.58
N ASN A 520 24.85 20.72 -15.56
CA ASN A 520 24.69 20.45 -16.98
C ASN A 520 25.81 19.57 -17.57
N GLY A 521 26.61 18.92 -16.73
CA GLY A 521 27.77 18.12 -17.14
C GLY A 521 29.08 18.89 -17.34
N ILE A 522 29.08 20.22 -17.30
CA ILE A 522 30.30 21.05 -17.52
C ILE A 522 30.53 22.05 -16.38
N THR A 523 29.47 22.66 -15.84
CA THR A 523 29.54 23.65 -14.76
C THR A 523 28.45 23.39 -13.72
N LEU A 524 28.81 23.40 -12.43
CA LEU A 524 27.83 23.60 -11.37
C LEU A 524 27.41 25.07 -11.40
N SER A 525 26.14 25.36 -11.58
CA SER A 525 25.64 26.73 -11.51
C SER A 525 24.46 26.75 -10.53
N PRO A 526 24.52 27.55 -9.44
CA PRO A 526 23.35 27.79 -8.63
C PRO A 526 22.27 28.44 -9.52
N ILE A 527 21.00 28.18 -9.20
CA ILE A 527 19.92 29.02 -9.73
C ILE A 527 20.29 30.46 -9.39
N LYS A 528 20.16 31.35 -10.36
CA LYS A 528 20.29 32.77 -10.09
C LYS A 528 19.09 33.11 -9.21
N ASP A 529 19.38 33.47 -7.96
CA ASP A 529 18.45 33.53 -6.80
C ASP A 529 18.41 32.18 -6.05
N ILE A 530 19.32 32.05 -5.09
CA ILE A 530 19.34 30.95 -4.12
C ILE A 530 18.06 31.07 -3.31
N ILE A 531 17.11 30.16 -3.49
CA ILE A 531 15.99 30.01 -2.57
C ILE A 531 16.58 29.30 -1.35
N GLU A 532 16.96 30.07 -0.32
CA GLU A 532 17.27 29.52 1.01
C GLU A 532 15.94 29.30 1.71
N ILE A 533 15.50 28.04 1.78
CA ILE A 533 14.32 27.64 2.53
C ILE A 533 14.80 27.13 3.88
N THR A 534 14.28 27.70 4.97
CA THR A 534 14.56 27.21 6.33
C THR A 534 13.62 26.07 6.71
N LYS A 535 14.00 25.26 7.71
CA LYS A 535 13.11 24.23 8.26
C LYS A 535 11.75 24.78 8.66
N SER A 536 11.73 25.97 9.27
CA SER A 536 10.49 26.63 9.67
C SER A 536 9.61 27.06 8.49
N ASP A 537 10.21 27.41 7.34
CA ASP A 537 9.44 27.77 6.15
C ASP A 537 8.72 26.54 5.58
N ILE A 538 9.37 25.37 5.65
CA ILE A 538 8.81 24.08 5.23
C ILE A 538 7.69 23.63 6.17
N GLU A 539 7.92 23.68 7.48
CA GLU A 539 6.94 23.29 8.50
C GLU A 539 5.68 24.16 8.47
N ASN A 540 5.80 25.43 8.09
CA ASN A 540 4.67 26.36 8.03
C ASN A 540 3.89 26.32 6.71
N GLU A 541 4.44 25.76 5.62
CA GLU A 541 3.77 25.72 4.31
C GLU A 541 3.07 24.39 4.00
N VAL A 542 3.31 23.33 4.78
CA VAL A 542 2.81 21.99 4.46
C VAL A 542 1.82 21.51 5.52
N GLU A 543 0.56 21.96 5.40
CA GLU A 543 -0.47 21.65 6.39
C GLU A 543 -1.07 20.23 6.30
N THR A 544 -0.73 19.42 5.29
CA THR A 544 -1.01 17.96 5.26
C THR A 544 -0.07 17.26 4.28
N LEU A 545 0.81 16.37 4.76
CA LEU A 545 1.68 15.54 3.92
C LEU A 545 1.02 14.23 3.44
N GLU A 546 -0.28 14.06 3.69
CA GLU A 546 -1.04 12.88 3.31
C GLU A 546 -0.87 12.55 1.82
N GLY A 547 -0.39 11.33 1.54
CA GLY A 547 -0.16 10.82 0.18
C GLY A 547 1.26 11.00 -0.38
N PHE A 548 2.17 11.66 0.35
CA PHE A 548 3.60 11.68 -0.01
C PHE A 548 4.36 10.59 0.73
N THR A 549 5.22 9.88 0.00
CA THR A 549 6.09 8.83 0.58
C THR A 549 7.55 9.23 0.60
N VAL A 550 8.22 8.97 1.71
CA VAL A 550 9.66 9.17 1.91
C VAL A 550 10.41 7.89 1.62
N LYS A 551 11.61 8.03 1.05
CA LYS A 551 12.53 6.93 0.81
C LYS A 551 13.48 6.80 1.99
N TYR A 552 13.44 5.66 2.67
CA TYR A 552 14.40 5.31 3.72
C TYR A 552 15.47 4.36 3.17
N THR A 553 16.72 4.69 3.41
CA THR A 553 17.87 3.82 3.09
C THR A 553 17.91 2.69 4.12
N PRO A 554 18.00 1.41 3.71
CA PRO A 554 17.91 0.27 4.61
C PRO A 554 19.15 0.18 5.52
N SER A 555 19.18 0.98 6.59
CA SER A 555 20.31 1.14 7.50
C SER A 555 20.10 0.32 8.78
N GLN A 556 21.18 0.06 9.53
CA GLN A 556 21.11 -0.66 10.81
C GLN A 556 20.71 0.25 11.99
N GLU A 557 20.46 1.53 11.75
CA GLU A 557 20.09 2.49 12.81
C GLU A 557 18.65 2.27 13.27
N TRP A 558 17.77 1.84 12.36
CA TRP A 558 16.34 1.66 12.62
C TRP A 558 15.80 0.32 12.10
N ILE A 559 16.60 -0.52 11.44
CA ILE A 559 16.24 -1.90 11.09
C ILE A 559 17.13 -2.88 11.87
N THR A 560 16.49 -3.89 12.47
CA THR A 560 17.16 -5.07 13.00
C THR A 560 17.25 -6.14 11.92
N TYR A 561 18.46 -6.59 11.60
CA TYR A 561 18.72 -7.60 10.58
C TYR A 561 19.10 -8.94 11.22
N TYR A 562 18.40 -10.00 10.81
CA TYR A 562 18.70 -11.36 11.20
C TYR A 562 19.15 -12.19 10.00
N GLY A 563 20.20 -12.97 10.19
CA GLY A 563 20.96 -13.57 9.11
C GLY A 563 22.16 -12.74 8.69
N ARG A 564 22.81 -13.17 7.62
CA ARG A 564 24.02 -12.51 7.10
C ARG A 564 23.67 -11.59 5.94
N TRP A 565 23.80 -10.30 6.20
CA TRP A 565 23.49 -9.21 5.29
C TRP A 565 24.76 -8.46 4.91
N GLU A 566 24.90 -8.11 3.63
CA GLU A 566 26.01 -7.28 3.15
C GLU A 566 25.47 -6.00 2.49
N ASP A 567 26.28 -4.94 2.51
CA ASP A 567 26.01 -3.69 1.79
C ASP A 567 26.44 -3.79 0.33
N VAL A 568 25.52 -3.48 -0.59
CA VAL A 568 25.75 -3.50 -2.03
C VAL A 568 25.21 -2.20 -2.63
N ASN A 569 26.10 -1.21 -2.82
CA ASN A 569 25.73 0.09 -3.41
C ASN A 569 24.56 0.79 -2.70
N GLY A 570 24.53 0.75 -1.36
CA GLY A 570 23.45 1.34 -0.55
C GLY A 570 22.22 0.44 -0.34
N ALA A 571 22.16 -0.72 -1.00
CA ALA A 571 21.16 -1.75 -0.74
C ALA A 571 21.67 -2.78 0.28
N LYS A 572 20.75 -3.46 0.97
CA LYS A 572 21.04 -4.60 1.85
C LYS A 572 20.75 -5.91 1.15
N ARG A 573 21.73 -6.81 1.10
CA ARG A 573 21.61 -8.11 0.44
C ARG A 573 21.80 -9.26 1.43
N GLY A 574 20.74 -10.04 1.62
CA GLY A 574 20.75 -11.30 2.35
C GLY A 574 20.97 -12.47 1.39
N ASN A 575 21.99 -13.28 1.65
CA ASN A 575 22.43 -14.31 0.69
C ASN A 575 22.24 -15.76 1.18
N TRP A 576 21.96 -15.96 2.47
CA TRP A 576 21.68 -17.28 3.06
C TRP A 576 20.19 -17.61 3.02
N MET A 577 19.80 -18.72 3.63
CA MET A 577 18.40 -19.10 3.66
C MET A 577 17.63 -18.25 4.65
N ARG A 578 16.44 -17.80 4.24
CA ARG A 578 15.48 -17.06 5.06
C ARG A 578 16.09 -15.93 5.93
N PRO A 579 17.05 -15.11 5.42
CA PRO A 579 17.41 -13.89 6.11
C PRO A 579 16.17 -13.02 6.22
N TYR A 580 16.02 -12.36 7.35
CA TYR A 580 14.89 -11.48 7.59
C TYR A 580 15.34 -10.21 8.27
N PHE A 581 14.47 -9.22 8.22
CA PHE A 581 14.66 -7.96 8.92
C PHE A 581 13.35 -7.52 9.53
N GLU A 582 13.46 -6.70 10.57
CA GLU A 582 12.32 -6.15 11.28
C GLU A 582 12.58 -4.71 11.72
N PHE A 583 11.50 -3.98 11.83
CA PHE A 583 11.45 -2.62 12.32
C PHE A 583 10.02 -2.35 12.80
N ASP A 584 9.88 -1.38 13.69
CA ASP A 584 8.59 -0.89 14.13
C ASP A 584 8.27 0.39 13.35
N ILE A 585 6.99 0.59 13.04
CA ILE A 585 6.51 1.72 12.27
C ILE A 585 5.27 2.32 12.94
N GLU A 586 5.22 3.64 13.06
CA GLU A 586 4.09 4.37 13.62
C GLU A 586 3.60 5.42 12.62
N ASP A 587 2.35 5.86 12.75
CA ASP A 587 1.75 6.94 11.94
C ASP A 587 1.83 6.71 10.42
N ALA A 588 1.80 5.43 10.00
CA ALA A 588 1.86 5.01 8.60
C ALA A 588 0.53 4.44 8.11
N TYR A 589 0.20 4.71 6.85
CA TYR A 589 -0.89 4.09 6.09
C TYR A 589 -0.36 3.27 4.92
N THR A 590 0.79 3.67 4.38
CA THR A 590 1.44 3.11 3.21
C THR A 590 2.79 2.55 3.63
N LEU A 591 3.11 1.33 3.22
CA LEU A 591 4.46 0.79 3.38
C LEU A 591 4.83 -0.03 2.16
N MET A 592 5.87 0.39 1.45
CA MET A 592 6.38 -0.29 0.28
C MET A 592 7.84 -0.69 0.45
N LEU A 593 8.19 -1.86 -0.08
CA LEU A 593 9.59 -2.30 -0.21
C LEU A 593 10.03 -2.17 -1.67
N ASP A 594 11.20 -1.59 -1.92
CA ASP A 594 11.84 -1.63 -3.23
C ASP A 594 12.85 -2.78 -3.33
N ILE A 595 12.52 -3.74 -4.19
CA ILE A 595 13.23 -5.01 -4.35
C ILE A 595 13.89 -5.07 -5.74
N ASN A 596 15.23 -5.03 -5.78
CA ASN A 596 16.00 -4.90 -7.03
C ASN A 596 16.01 -6.17 -7.90
N ASP A 597 15.85 -7.34 -7.27
CA ASP A 597 15.91 -8.65 -7.92
C ASP A 597 14.58 -9.39 -7.69
N SER A 598 13.95 -9.89 -8.75
CA SER A 598 12.73 -10.71 -8.62
C SER A 598 12.99 -11.88 -7.67
N THR A 599 12.43 -11.83 -6.48
CA THR A 599 12.61 -12.83 -5.41
C THR A 599 11.28 -13.13 -4.74
N SER A 600 11.25 -14.11 -3.84
CA SER A 600 10.04 -14.40 -3.06
C SER A 600 10.32 -14.13 -1.59
N PHE A 601 9.40 -13.43 -0.94
CA PHE A 601 9.50 -13.08 0.47
C PHE A 601 8.13 -13.15 1.13
N SER A 602 8.09 -13.06 2.45
CA SER A 602 6.84 -13.02 3.21
C SER A 602 6.91 -11.97 4.30
N VAL A 603 5.77 -11.36 4.59
CA VAL A 603 5.64 -10.25 5.54
C VAL A 603 4.69 -10.67 6.65
N SER A 604 5.09 -10.43 7.89
CA SER A 604 4.25 -10.53 9.08
C SER A 604 4.11 -9.14 9.67
N ILE A 605 2.87 -8.73 9.92
CA ILE A 605 2.54 -7.50 10.66
C ILE A 605 1.98 -7.92 12.02
N ASP A 606 2.54 -7.38 13.10
CA ASP A 606 2.13 -7.64 14.50
C ASP A 606 2.15 -9.12 14.91
N GLY A 607 3.13 -9.87 14.39
CA GLY A 607 3.23 -11.31 14.60
C GLY A 607 2.04 -12.11 14.04
N GLY A 608 1.22 -11.49 13.17
CA GLY A 608 0.12 -12.13 12.46
C GLY A 608 0.58 -13.17 11.43
N ASN A 609 -0.36 -13.63 10.61
CA ASN A 609 -0.03 -14.61 9.57
C ASN A 609 0.89 -14.00 8.51
N GLU A 610 1.88 -14.77 8.06
CA GLU A 610 2.76 -14.38 6.96
C GLU A 610 2.00 -14.28 5.63
N VAL A 611 2.09 -13.13 4.97
CA VAL A 611 1.61 -12.89 3.60
C VAL A 611 2.77 -13.04 2.62
N THR A 612 2.64 -13.91 1.62
CA THR A 612 3.72 -14.24 0.68
C THR A 612 3.65 -13.45 -0.63
N TYR A 613 4.76 -12.78 -0.95
CA TYR A 613 4.99 -12.06 -2.20
C TYR A 613 5.90 -12.92 -3.09
N SER A 614 5.33 -13.55 -4.11
CA SER A 614 6.06 -14.49 -5.00
C SER A 614 6.63 -13.80 -6.23
N ASN A 615 7.93 -14.03 -6.50
CA ASN A 615 8.66 -13.46 -7.64
C ASN A 615 8.52 -11.92 -7.78
N ALA A 616 8.31 -11.24 -6.66
CA ALA A 616 8.10 -9.80 -6.58
C ALA A 616 9.40 -9.02 -6.85
N SER A 617 9.28 -7.87 -7.51
CA SER A 617 10.38 -6.96 -7.87
C SER A 617 9.86 -5.54 -8.05
N GLY A 618 10.71 -4.54 -7.82
CA GLY A 618 10.35 -3.13 -7.82
C GLY A 618 9.72 -2.72 -6.48
N LYS A 619 8.93 -1.64 -6.50
CA LYS A 619 8.19 -1.16 -5.33
C LYS A 619 6.94 -2.01 -5.11
N ILE A 620 6.87 -2.66 -3.96
CA ILE A 620 5.78 -3.57 -3.57
C ILE A 620 5.14 -3.00 -2.31
N ASP A 621 3.86 -2.64 -2.38
CA ASP A 621 3.06 -2.32 -1.19
C ASP A 621 2.85 -3.59 -0.35
N ILE A 622 3.33 -3.55 0.89
CA ILE A 622 3.26 -4.65 1.84
C ILE A 622 2.25 -4.41 2.96
N ALA A 623 1.73 -3.19 3.10
CA ALA A 623 0.74 -2.83 4.11
C ALA A 623 -0.68 -3.18 3.65
N ASN A 624 -1.03 -2.97 2.38
CA ASN A 624 -2.37 -3.21 1.84
C ASN A 624 -3.50 -2.66 2.75
N ASN A 625 -3.35 -1.41 3.21
CA ASN A 625 -4.22 -0.70 4.16
C ASN A 625 -4.29 -1.25 5.60
N GLN A 626 -3.37 -2.14 6.01
CA GLN A 626 -3.38 -2.70 7.37
C GLN A 626 -2.84 -1.73 8.43
N LEU A 627 -2.01 -0.75 8.05
CA LEU A 627 -1.30 0.08 9.03
C LEU A 627 -2.15 1.17 9.71
N ASN A 628 -3.21 1.64 9.03
CA ASN A 628 -4.25 2.54 9.56
C ASN A 628 -3.80 3.76 10.42
N GLY A 629 -2.54 4.19 10.32
CA GLY A 629 -1.96 5.26 11.13
C GLY A 629 -1.55 4.84 12.55
N SER A 630 -1.57 3.55 12.91
CA SER A 630 -1.18 3.08 14.25
C SER A 630 0.22 2.47 14.30
N SER A 631 0.70 2.12 15.50
CA SER A 631 2.00 1.46 15.69
C SER A 631 1.93 -0.02 15.31
N HIS A 632 2.87 -0.45 14.47
CA HIS A 632 2.97 -1.83 13.97
C HIS A 632 4.40 -2.36 14.03
N SER A 633 4.54 -3.65 14.28
CA SER A 633 5.81 -4.37 14.10
C SER A 633 5.83 -5.07 12.75
N ILE A 634 6.85 -4.80 11.95
CA ILE A 634 6.99 -5.34 10.61
C ILE A 634 8.13 -6.33 10.58
N ARG A 635 7.87 -7.55 10.08
CA ARG A 635 8.90 -8.55 9.85
C ARG A 635 8.83 -9.11 8.44
N VAL A 636 9.96 -9.08 7.73
CA VAL A 636 10.04 -9.48 6.32
C VAL A 636 11.07 -10.58 6.13
N TYR A 637 10.62 -11.75 5.71
CA TYR A 637 11.43 -12.95 5.49
C TYR A 637 11.68 -13.21 4.01
N SER A 638 12.93 -13.43 3.60
CA SER A 638 13.18 -14.12 2.32
C SER A 638 12.66 -15.55 2.39
N ILE A 639 12.09 -16.11 1.33
CA ILE A 639 11.66 -17.53 1.33
C ILE A 639 12.28 -18.34 0.18
N ALA A 640 13.14 -17.72 -0.62
CA ALA A 640 13.78 -18.35 -1.77
C ALA A 640 15.23 -18.74 -1.46
N GLU A 641 15.54 -20.03 -1.42
CA GLU A 641 16.95 -20.51 -1.43
C GLU A 641 17.64 -20.17 -2.76
N ALA A 642 16.82 -20.08 -3.82
CA ALA A 642 17.23 -19.93 -5.20
C ALA A 642 17.67 -18.50 -5.57
N LYS A 643 17.51 -17.49 -4.70
CA LYS A 643 17.85 -16.11 -5.04
C LYS A 643 18.23 -15.32 -3.79
N PRO A 644 19.24 -14.44 -3.85
CA PRO A 644 19.45 -13.50 -2.76
C PRO A 644 18.24 -12.59 -2.61
N PHE A 645 18.05 -12.06 -1.41
CA PHE A 645 17.06 -11.04 -1.12
C PHE A 645 17.77 -9.69 -1.03
N THR A 646 17.45 -8.78 -1.95
CA THR A 646 18.08 -7.46 -2.06
C THR A 646 17.04 -6.38 -1.79
N LEU A 647 17.14 -5.70 -0.65
CA LEU A 647 16.32 -4.54 -0.27
C LEU A 647 17.06 -3.27 -0.66
N ASN A 648 16.50 -2.49 -1.59
CA ASN A 648 17.07 -1.19 -2.00
C ASN A 648 16.65 -0.06 -1.07
N ALA A 649 15.37 -0.01 -0.73
CA ALA A 649 14.77 1.08 0.02
C ALA A 649 13.41 0.65 0.60
N ILE A 650 13.00 1.38 1.63
CA ILE A 650 11.64 1.34 2.19
C ILE A 650 10.97 2.67 1.86
N TYR A 651 9.70 2.63 1.49
CA TYR A 651 8.89 3.82 1.28
C TYR A 651 7.69 3.80 2.21
N THR A 652 7.48 4.87 2.96
CA THR A 652 6.29 5.05 3.82
C THR A 652 5.88 6.51 3.83
N ASP A 653 4.72 6.81 4.40
CA ASP A 653 4.22 8.19 4.57
C ASP A 653 5.24 9.08 5.29
N CYS A 654 5.22 10.38 4.99
CA CYS A 654 6.22 11.30 5.52
C CYS A 654 6.19 11.51 7.03
N GLU A 655 5.03 11.32 7.63
CA GLU A 655 4.80 11.44 9.07
C GLU A 655 5.14 10.13 9.80
N ALA A 656 5.37 9.05 9.04
CA ALA A 656 5.65 7.76 9.63
C ALA A 656 7.00 7.76 10.36
N THR A 657 7.00 7.25 11.58
CA THR A 657 8.22 7.07 12.36
C THR A 657 8.66 5.62 12.25
N LEU A 658 9.88 5.37 11.75
CA LEU A 658 10.49 4.04 11.79
C LEU A 658 11.46 3.95 12.95
N THR A 659 11.31 2.92 13.77
CA THR A 659 12.21 2.64 14.87
C THR A 659 12.71 1.21 14.82
N LYS A 660 13.85 1.01 15.47
CA LYS A 660 14.44 -0.32 15.59
C LYS A 660 13.60 -1.17 16.53
N THR A 661 13.16 -2.34 16.06
CA THR A 661 12.56 -3.34 16.94
C THR A 661 13.61 -3.82 17.93
N GLU A 662 13.35 -3.58 19.22
CA GLU A 662 14.15 -4.10 20.32
C GLU A 662 13.63 -5.48 20.73
N SER A 663 14.54 -6.44 20.87
CA SER A 663 14.19 -7.81 21.22
C SER A 663 15.18 -8.39 22.23
N ASP A 664 14.67 -8.78 23.39
CA ASP A 664 15.41 -9.53 24.41
C ASP A 664 15.35 -11.06 24.19
N ALA A 665 14.80 -11.50 23.05
CA ALA A 665 14.65 -12.92 22.75
C ALA A 665 15.99 -13.56 22.38
N ASP A 666 16.19 -14.79 22.85
CA ASP A 666 17.33 -15.62 22.48
C ASP A 666 17.52 -15.66 20.95
N VAL A 667 18.77 -15.59 20.52
CA VAL A 667 19.16 -15.72 19.11
C VAL A 667 19.66 -17.14 18.87
N VAL A 668 19.01 -17.88 17.98
CA VAL A 668 19.43 -19.23 17.58
C VAL A 668 19.94 -19.28 16.15
N GLN A 669 20.98 -20.06 15.91
CA GLN A 669 21.52 -20.28 14.57
C GLN A 669 21.38 -21.74 14.17
N PHE A 670 20.82 -21.99 12.99
CA PHE A 670 20.77 -23.31 12.39
C PHE A 670 21.79 -23.41 11.27
N ILE A 671 22.70 -24.38 11.37
CA ILE A 671 23.70 -24.71 10.36
C ILE A 671 23.35 -26.07 9.75
N GLY A 672 23.24 -26.18 8.43
CA GLY A 672 22.93 -27.48 7.84
C GLY A 672 22.84 -27.57 6.32
N ASP A 673 22.20 -28.65 5.88
CA ASP A 673 22.00 -28.98 4.47
C ASP A 673 20.57 -28.71 3.99
N SER A 674 20.08 -29.45 2.99
CA SER A 674 18.73 -29.31 2.43
C SER A 674 17.61 -29.52 3.46
N ILE A 675 17.85 -30.35 4.48
CA ILE A 675 16.84 -30.56 5.55
C ILE A 675 16.70 -29.27 6.38
N THR A 676 17.79 -28.54 6.58
CA THR A 676 17.79 -27.26 7.30
C THR A 676 17.40 -26.08 6.41
N ALA A 677 17.68 -26.15 5.10
CA ALA A 677 17.48 -25.06 4.13
C ALA A 677 16.07 -24.96 3.53
N ASN A 678 15.16 -25.89 3.81
CA ASN A 678 13.82 -25.93 3.18
C ASN A 678 12.84 -24.85 3.72
N GLY A 679 13.14 -23.57 3.51
CA GLY A 679 12.68 -22.41 4.29
C GLY A 679 11.22 -21.95 4.16
N TRP A 680 10.26 -22.86 4.03
CA TRP A 680 8.86 -22.61 4.37
C TRP A 680 8.31 -23.74 5.25
N LYS A 681 7.98 -23.44 6.52
CA LYS A 681 7.51 -24.41 7.52
C LYS A 681 8.49 -25.57 7.81
N ASN A 682 9.80 -25.34 7.67
CA ASN A 682 10.81 -26.28 8.15
C ASN A 682 11.09 -26.11 9.64
N TYR A 683 11.68 -27.14 10.25
CA TYR A 683 11.97 -27.14 11.68
C TYR A 683 12.86 -25.97 12.13
N SER A 684 13.80 -25.54 11.29
CA SER A 684 14.71 -24.42 11.57
C SER A 684 14.04 -23.04 11.57
N SER A 685 12.82 -22.93 11.02
CA SER A 685 11.97 -21.72 11.17
C SER A 685 10.88 -21.93 12.21
N LEU A 686 10.28 -23.13 12.27
CA LEU A 686 9.18 -23.43 13.20
C LEU A 686 9.61 -23.34 14.66
N VAL A 687 10.76 -23.93 15.01
CA VAL A 687 11.26 -23.93 16.39
C VAL A 687 11.44 -22.52 16.92
N PRO A 688 12.21 -21.62 16.26
CA PRO A 688 12.37 -20.28 16.78
C PRO A 688 11.06 -19.49 16.76
N MET A 689 10.24 -19.59 15.72
CA MET A 689 8.96 -18.86 15.67
C MET A 689 8.00 -19.25 16.79
N GLU A 690 7.91 -20.54 17.13
CA GLU A 690 7.00 -21.02 18.18
C GLU A 690 7.55 -20.83 19.60
N LEU A 691 8.87 -20.72 19.76
CA LEU A 691 9.51 -20.39 21.03
C LEU A 691 9.71 -18.88 21.24
N GLY A 692 9.39 -18.06 20.23
CA GLY A 692 9.62 -16.61 20.26
C GLY A 692 11.09 -16.23 20.19
N TYR A 693 11.95 -17.09 19.62
CA TYR A 693 13.37 -16.80 19.41
C TYR A 693 13.62 -16.05 18.10
N ASN A 694 14.67 -15.24 18.12
CA ASN A 694 15.29 -14.71 16.93
C ASN A 694 16.16 -15.78 16.27
N PHE A 695 16.34 -15.73 14.95
CA PHE A 695 17.07 -16.81 14.29
C PHE A 695 17.85 -16.46 13.04
N THR A 696 18.82 -17.32 12.72
CA THR A 696 19.60 -17.26 11.48
C THR A 696 19.74 -18.67 10.91
N ILE A 697 19.58 -18.84 9.60
CA ILE A 697 19.72 -20.13 8.92
C ILE A 697 20.90 -20.09 7.94
N ILE A 698 22.01 -20.71 8.34
CA ILE A 698 23.21 -20.89 7.50
C ILE A 698 23.17 -22.31 6.93
N ALA A 699 22.32 -22.51 5.93
CA ALA A 699 22.12 -23.81 5.32
C ALA A 699 22.06 -23.76 3.79
N ARG A 700 22.41 -24.88 3.17
CA ARG A 700 22.44 -25.00 1.70
C ARG A 700 22.12 -26.42 1.24
N SER A 701 21.18 -26.54 0.31
CA SER A 701 20.80 -27.81 -0.28
C SER A 701 21.98 -28.52 -0.93
N GLY A 702 22.19 -29.79 -0.56
CA GLY A 702 23.28 -30.63 -1.07
C GLY A 702 24.66 -30.37 -0.47
N ILE A 703 24.83 -29.42 0.46
CA ILE A 703 26.13 -29.15 1.08
C ILE A 703 26.49 -30.27 2.06
N GLY A 704 27.75 -30.71 2.06
CA GLY A 704 28.33 -31.55 3.09
C GLY A 704 29.08 -30.71 4.13
N LEU A 705 29.63 -31.36 5.14
CA LEU A 705 30.55 -30.69 6.07
C LEU A 705 31.88 -30.35 5.37
N ILE A 706 32.47 -31.29 4.64
CA ILE A 706 33.88 -31.26 4.24
C ILE A 706 34.06 -30.73 2.81
N ASP A 707 35.10 -29.94 2.55
CA ASP A 707 35.46 -29.56 1.18
C ASP A 707 35.74 -30.81 0.32
N GLY A 708 35.19 -30.84 -0.90
CA GLY A 708 35.22 -32.02 -1.78
C GLY A 708 34.17 -33.09 -1.46
N SER A 709 33.31 -32.88 -0.46
CA SER A 709 32.14 -33.68 -0.13
C SER A 709 30.84 -33.01 -0.57
N GLY A 710 29.74 -33.78 -0.64
CA GLY A 710 28.43 -33.29 -1.05
C GLY A 710 28.36 -32.87 -2.52
N TYR A 711 27.47 -31.93 -2.83
CA TYR A 711 27.07 -31.62 -4.22
C TYR A 711 27.18 -30.14 -4.59
N VAL A 712 27.55 -29.27 -3.65
CA VAL A 712 27.59 -27.82 -3.91
C VAL A 712 28.95 -27.43 -4.46
N LYS A 713 28.96 -26.81 -5.63
CA LYS A 713 30.17 -26.26 -6.23
C LYS A 713 30.18 -24.75 -6.12
N VAL A 714 31.38 -24.18 -6.09
CA VAL A 714 31.55 -22.74 -6.26
C VAL A 714 31.19 -22.41 -7.72
N LYS A 715 31.87 -23.00 -8.70
CA LYS A 715 31.50 -22.89 -10.12
C LYS A 715 31.12 -24.25 -10.69
N ASP A 716 30.23 -24.28 -11.68
CA ASP A 716 29.90 -25.52 -12.41
C ASP A 716 31.14 -26.24 -12.95
N SER A 717 32.12 -25.46 -13.41
CA SER A 717 33.39 -25.93 -13.94
C SER A 717 34.34 -26.48 -12.89
N ASP A 718 34.09 -26.24 -11.61
CA ASP A 718 35.00 -26.66 -10.56
C ASP A 718 34.96 -28.19 -10.40
N ALA A 719 36.15 -28.77 -10.25
CA ALA A 719 36.32 -30.21 -10.10
C ALA A 719 35.92 -30.68 -8.69
N SER A 720 36.02 -29.80 -7.68
CA SER A 720 35.69 -30.09 -6.28
C SER A 720 34.49 -29.27 -5.80
N THR A 721 33.74 -29.85 -4.87
CA THR A 721 32.66 -29.19 -4.14
C THR A 721 33.22 -28.41 -2.94
N ILE A 722 32.42 -27.49 -2.40
CA ILE A 722 32.70 -26.76 -1.16
C ILE A 722 31.85 -27.33 -0.03
N GLY A 723 32.45 -27.50 1.14
CA GLY A 723 31.81 -27.94 2.37
C GLY A 723 31.46 -26.77 3.28
N MET A 724 30.60 -27.03 4.26
CA MET A 724 30.24 -26.03 5.28
C MET A 724 31.46 -25.60 6.11
N GLU A 725 32.50 -26.44 6.24
CA GLU A 725 33.74 -26.09 6.93
C GLU A 725 34.45 -24.87 6.34
N SER A 726 34.24 -24.57 5.06
CA SER A 726 34.75 -23.36 4.38
C SER A 726 33.63 -22.37 4.08
N ALA A 727 32.43 -22.83 3.67
CA ALA A 727 31.33 -21.93 3.33
C ALA A 727 30.84 -21.11 4.53
N TYR A 728 30.86 -21.67 5.75
CA TYR A 728 30.43 -20.96 6.96
C TYR A 728 31.29 -19.74 7.27
N PHE A 729 32.59 -19.75 6.96
CA PHE A 729 33.49 -18.64 7.30
C PHE A 729 33.69 -17.66 6.14
N SER A 730 33.05 -17.90 4.99
CA SER A 730 33.14 -17.02 3.83
C SER A 730 32.17 -15.83 3.93
N GLY A 731 32.66 -14.66 3.51
CA GLY A 731 31.91 -13.41 3.50
C GLY A 731 30.78 -13.32 2.47
N ARG A 732 30.65 -14.30 1.55
CA ARG A 732 29.58 -14.34 0.55
C ARG A 732 29.02 -15.74 0.37
N THR A 733 27.72 -15.83 0.12
CA THR A 733 27.01 -17.11 0.02
C THR A 733 27.05 -17.70 -1.38
N LEU A 734 26.77 -19.00 -1.43
CA LEU A 734 26.67 -19.80 -2.64
C LEU A 734 25.38 -19.44 -3.40
N ARG A 735 25.47 -18.63 -4.47
CA ARG A 735 24.33 -18.44 -5.38
C ARG A 735 23.96 -19.78 -6.05
N PRO A 736 22.66 -20.05 -6.22
CA PRO A 736 22.10 -21.34 -6.65
C PRO A 736 22.16 -21.64 -8.15
N THR A 737 22.40 -20.64 -8.99
CA THR A 737 22.70 -20.84 -10.40
C THR A 737 24.07 -20.25 -10.64
N ASN A 738 25.07 -21.10 -10.79
CA ASN A 738 26.42 -20.82 -11.30
C ASN A 738 26.99 -19.54 -10.68
N LEU A 739 27.82 -19.65 -9.63
CA LEU A 739 28.52 -18.45 -9.15
C LEU A 739 29.18 -17.78 -10.34
N ASP A 740 28.72 -16.57 -10.64
CA ASP A 740 29.59 -15.64 -11.32
C ASP A 740 30.82 -15.55 -10.42
N ALA A 741 31.92 -16.11 -10.88
CA ALA A 741 33.18 -16.21 -10.17
C ALA A 741 33.62 -14.86 -9.57
N SER A 742 33.16 -13.75 -10.15
CA SER A 742 33.41 -12.39 -9.68
C SER A 742 32.75 -12.06 -8.34
N ASN A 743 31.71 -12.81 -7.94
CA ASN A 743 30.94 -12.56 -6.74
C ASN A 743 31.33 -13.43 -5.55
N TRP A 744 32.09 -14.52 -5.73
CA TRP A 744 32.68 -15.24 -4.59
C TRP A 744 33.96 -14.55 -4.15
N THR A 745 34.00 -14.06 -2.92
CA THR A 745 35.20 -13.49 -2.33
C THR A 745 35.77 -14.46 -1.30
N THR A 746 37.10 -14.56 -1.24
CA THR A 746 37.79 -15.25 -0.13
C THR A 746 37.87 -14.38 1.13
N SER A 747 37.15 -13.25 1.16
CA SER A 747 37.08 -12.43 2.37
C SER A 747 36.35 -13.21 3.44
N GLU A 748 36.92 -13.25 4.64
CA GLU A 748 36.28 -13.88 5.79
C GLU A 748 35.01 -13.10 6.17
N TRP A 749 34.00 -13.80 6.67
CA TRP A 749 32.82 -13.17 7.25
C TRP A 749 33.19 -12.47 8.56
N ALA A 750 32.65 -11.26 8.75
CA ALA A 750 32.80 -10.48 9.96
C ALA A 750 31.79 -10.95 11.01
N PHE A 751 32.27 -11.68 12.04
CA PHE A 751 31.43 -12.28 13.08
C PHE A 751 31.09 -11.32 14.22
N GLU A 752 31.63 -10.09 14.23
CA GLU A 752 31.52 -9.14 15.35
C GLU A 752 30.08 -8.83 15.77
N ASN A 753 29.13 -8.93 14.83
CA ASN A 753 27.70 -8.67 15.05
C ASN A 753 26.84 -9.94 15.04
N GLU A 754 27.44 -11.13 14.96
CA GLU A 754 26.75 -12.42 14.94
C GLU A 754 26.92 -13.09 16.30
N ASN A 755 25.96 -12.89 17.22
CA ASN A 755 26.05 -13.39 18.61
C ASN A 755 24.89 -14.35 18.93
N PRO A 756 24.88 -15.57 18.38
CA PRO A 756 23.86 -16.57 18.74
C PRO A 756 24.08 -17.11 20.16
N ASP A 757 22.99 -17.30 20.90
CA ASP A 757 22.98 -18.00 22.19
C ASP A 757 23.08 -19.52 22.00
N LYS A 758 22.49 -20.03 20.92
CA LYS A 758 22.44 -21.47 20.60
C LYS A 758 22.75 -21.70 19.12
N ILE A 759 23.59 -22.68 18.82
CA ILE A 759 23.93 -23.07 17.44
C ILE A 759 23.57 -24.54 17.24
N PHE A 760 22.64 -24.84 16.33
CA PHE A 760 22.25 -26.20 15.96
C PHE A 760 22.97 -26.61 14.67
N VAL A 761 23.78 -27.66 14.73
CA VAL A 761 24.52 -28.20 13.58
C VAL A 761 23.89 -29.52 13.16
N ASN A 762 23.26 -29.52 11.98
CA ASN A 762 22.68 -30.70 11.34
C ASN A 762 23.32 -30.89 9.95
N LEU A 763 24.48 -31.53 9.95
CA LEU A 763 25.30 -31.81 8.76
C LEU A 763 25.74 -33.27 8.78
N GLY A 764 26.13 -33.82 7.64
CA GLY A 764 26.60 -35.21 7.51
C GLY A 764 25.73 -36.07 6.59
N THR A 765 24.53 -35.60 6.23
CA THR A 765 23.66 -36.29 5.27
C THR A 765 24.35 -36.47 3.93
N ASN A 766 24.88 -35.39 3.36
CA ASN A 766 25.53 -35.40 2.05
C ASN A 766 26.97 -35.96 2.08
N ASP A 767 27.59 -36.06 3.26
CA ASP A 767 28.90 -36.69 3.43
C ASP A 767 28.84 -38.22 3.38
N THR A 768 27.64 -38.80 3.57
CA THR A 768 27.39 -40.25 3.56
C THR A 768 28.07 -40.95 2.38
N GLN A 769 27.85 -40.46 1.16
CA GLN A 769 28.35 -41.10 -0.05
C GLN A 769 29.89 -41.06 -0.19
N PHE A 770 30.55 -40.11 0.48
CA PHE A 770 31.98 -39.84 0.29
C PHE A 770 32.82 -40.48 1.39
N TYR A 771 32.34 -40.41 2.63
CA TYR A 771 33.11 -40.78 3.82
C TYR A 771 32.65 -42.06 4.50
N PHE A 772 31.48 -42.60 4.14
CA PHE A 772 30.95 -43.79 4.81
C PHE A 772 30.76 -44.97 3.85
N VAL A 773 30.64 -44.69 2.54
CA VAL A 773 30.65 -45.72 1.50
C VAL A 773 32.05 -46.32 1.34
N ASP A 774 32.10 -47.66 1.31
CA ASP A 774 33.30 -48.48 1.17
C ASP A 774 34.37 -48.21 2.25
N ASP A 775 33.96 -47.73 3.44
CA ASP A 775 34.85 -47.45 4.57
C ASP A 775 35.24 -48.73 5.35
N THR A 776 35.83 -49.69 4.63
CA THR A 776 36.11 -51.03 5.14
C THR A 776 37.12 -51.09 6.28
N ASP A 777 37.97 -50.06 6.45
CA ASP A 777 38.98 -49.96 7.50
C ASP A 777 38.71 -48.82 8.51
N GLY A 778 37.59 -48.10 8.37
CA GLY A 778 37.18 -47.01 9.26
C GLY A 778 37.97 -45.70 9.08
N THR A 779 38.91 -45.63 8.13
CA THR A 779 39.78 -44.46 7.96
C THR A 779 39.02 -43.23 7.48
N LYS A 780 37.99 -43.42 6.64
CA LYS A 780 37.19 -42.30 6.15
C LYS A 780 36.25 -41.76 7.24
N SER A 781 35.58 -42.62 8.00
CA SER A 781 34.76 -42.20 9.14
C SER A 781 35.60 -41.46 10.19
N ALA A 782 36.82 -41.94 10.47
CA ALA A 782 37.75 -41.25 11.37
C ALA A 782 38.14 -39.86 10.83
N ALA A 783 38.40 -39.73 9.53
CA ALA A 783 38.67 -38.43 8.90
C ALA A 783 37.46 -37.48 9.01
N PHE A 784 36.24 -37.98 8.84
CA PHE A 784 35.02 -37.20 9.03
C PHE A 784 34.88 -36.68 10.47
N ILE A 785 35.09 -37.54 11.46
CA ILE A 785 35.03 -37.17 12.89
C ILE A 785 36.02 -36.05 13.21
N GLU A 786 37.27 -36.15 12.74
CA GLU A 786 38.29 -35.12 12.99
C GLU A 786 37.95 -33.78 12.32
N LYS A 787 37.36 -33.82 11.11
CA LYS A 787 36.86 -32.60 10.45
C LYS A 787 35.68 -31.98 11.19
N TYR A 788 34.74 -32.79 11.69
CA TYR A 788 33.62 -32.30 12.50
C TYR A 788 34.10 -31.64 13.78
N LYS A 789 35.06 -32.26 14.49
CA LYS A 789 35.68 -31.66 15.69
C LYS A 789 36.37 -30.33 15.40
N SER A 790 37.08 -30.25 14.27
CA SER A 790 37.74 -29.02 13.82
C SER A 790 36.72 -27.92 13.55
N PHE A 791 35.61 -28.25 12.86
CA PHE A 791 34.53 -27.33 12.58
C PHE A 791 33.86 -26.80 13.87
N VAL A 792 33.49 -27.69 14.79
CA VAL A 792 32.92 -27.29 16.10
C VAL A 792 33.90 -26.43 16.89
N THR A 793 35.20 -26.74 16.86
CA THR A 793 36.23 -25.90 17.51
C THR A 793 36.30 -24.51 16.89
N ALA A 794 36.20 -24.40 15.57
CA ALA A 794 36.16 -23.13 14.87
C ALA A 794 34.88 -22.33 15.20
N LEU A 795 33.72 -22.99 15.30
CA LEU A 795 32.48 -22.36 15.78
C LEU A 795 32.63 -21.81 17.20
N LYS A 796 33.18 -22.59 18.15
CA LYS A 796 33.45 -22.11 19.51
C LYS A 796 34.41 -20.93 19.56
N THR A 797 35.32 -20.84 18.59
CA THR A 797 36.27 -19.72 18.51
C THR A 797 35.57 -18.44 18.08
N GLN A 798 34.65 -18.51 17.13
CA GLN A 798 33.87 -17.35 16.69
C GLN A 798 32.75 -16.98 17.68
N HIS A 799 32.14 -18.00 18.30
CA HIS A 799 30.95 -17.88 19.16
C HIS A 799 31.24 -18.46 20.55
N PRO A 800 32.13 -17.84 21.35
CA PRO A 800 32.59 -18.41 22.62
C PRO A 800 31.50 -18.54 23.68
N ASN A 801 30.40 -17.79 23.53
CA ASN A 801 29.27 -17.78 24.48
C ASN A 801 28.12 -18.70 24.05
N ALA A 802 28.13 -19.21 22.81
CA ALA A 802 27.05 -20.02 22.28
C ALA A 802 27.10 -21.46 22.82
N THR A 803 25.94 -22.05 23.11
CA THR A 803 25.83 -23.50 23.28
C THR A 803 25.68 -24.16 21.90
N ILE A 804 26.56 -25.11 21.57
CA ILE A 804 26.54 -25.79 20.26
C ILE A 804 25.85 -27.14 20.41
N TYR A 805 24.76 -27.34 19.68
CA TYR A 805 24.01 -28.59 19.60
C TYR A 805 24.40 -29.34 18.33
N ILE A 806 25.07 -30.48 18.47
CA ILE A 806 25.32 -31.42 17.39
C ILE A 806 24.10 -32.34 17.28
N MET A 807 23.37 -32.23 16.17
CA MET A 807 22.23 -33.09 15.89
C MET A 807 22.70 -34.28 15.08
N LYS A 808 22.38 -35.51 15.54
CA LYS A 808 22.54 -36.70 14.70
C LYS A 808 21.66 -36.53 13.45
N PRO A 809 22.19 -36.70 12.23
CA PRO A 809 21.40 -36.50 11.01
C PRO A 809 20.22 -37.46 10.95
N PHE A 810 19.06 -36.94 10.53
CA PHE A 810 17.85 -37.74 10.34
C PHE A 810 18.11 -38.89 9.35
N CYS A 811 17.44 -40.02 9.58
CA CYS A 811 17.70 -41.23 8.82
C CYS A 811 17.19 -41.09 7.37
N ILE A 812 18.03 -41.48 6.42
CA ILE A 812 17.68 -41.58 4.99
C ILE A 812 17.04 -42.95 4.79
N THR A 813 15.79 -43.05 4.35
CA THR A 813 15.09 -44.34 4.17
C THR A 813 15.41 -45.02 2.82
N SER A 814 16.42 -44.57 2.07
CA SER A 814 16.83 -45.24 0.83
C SER A 814 17.46 -46.62 1.13
N ALA A 815 16.86 -47.70 0.61
CA ALA A 815 17.24 -49.09 0.88
C ALA A 815 18.64 -49.50 0.36
N THR A 816 19.39 -48.58 -0.26
CA THR A 816 20.66 -48.85 -0.94
C THR A 816 21.92 -48.53 -0.13
N LEU A 817 21.80 -48.05 1.11
CA LEU A 817 22.94 -47.52 1.91
C LEU A 817 22.98 -48.01 3.38
N ASP A 818 22.37 -49.14 3.71
CA ASP A 818 22.15 -49.51 5.12
C ASP A 818 23.44 -49.67 5.95
N ALA A 819 24.53 -50.19 5.37
CA ALA A 819 25.82 -50.27 6.07
C ALA A 819 26.45 -48.89 6.29
N ASP A 820 26.33 -47.99 5.31
CA ASP A 820 26.92 -46.65 5.35
C ASP A 820 26.16 -45.76 6.35
N LYS A 821 24.84 -45.97 6.50
CA LYS A 821 24.02 -45.32 7.54
C LYS A 821 24.49 -45.70 8.94
N VAL A 822 24.77 -46.99 9.16
CA VAL A 822 25.29 -47.47 10.45
C VAL A 822 26.67 -46.88 10.72
N ALA A 823 27.56 -46.85 9.72
CA ALA A 823 28.88 -46.23 9.86
C ALA A 823 28.77 -44.72 10.22
N ARG A 824 27.87 -43.99 9.55
CA ARG A 824 27.56 -42.60 9.88
C ARG A 824 27.01 -42.44 11.30
N ALA A 825 26.00 -43.23 11.68
CA ALA A 825 25.43 -43.19 13.02
C ALA A 825 26.49 -43.43 14.10
N ASN A 826 27.34 -44.45 13.92
CA ASN A 826 28.45 -44.75 14.82
C ASN A 826 29.48 -43.61 14.92
N ALA A 827 29.72 -42.86 13.84
CA ALA A 827 30.60 -41.69 13.87
C ALA A 827 29.99 -40.54 14.69
N PHE A 828 28.67 -40.34 14.61
CA PHE A 828 27.98 -39.36 15.45
C PHE A 828 27.93 -39.77 16.92
N ASP A 829 27.73 -41.06 17.22
CA ASP A 829 27.77 -41.55 18.60
C ASP A 829 29.17 -41.34 19.21
N GLN A 830 30.25 -41.54 18.43
CA GLN A 830 31.62 -41.19 18.86
C GLN A 830 31.83 -39.70 19.08
N LEU A 831 31.19 -38.82 18.28
CA LEU A 831 31.20 -37.38 18.53
C LEU A 831 30.47 -37.04 19.84
N GLY A 832 29.33 -37.68 20.09
CA GLY A 832 28.58 -37.55 21.35
C GLY A 832 29.40 -37.97 22.57
N GLU A 833 30.09 -39.10 22.49
CA GLU A 833 31.02 -39.56 23.52
C GLU A 833 32.19 -38.59 23.74
N PHE A 834 32.77 -38.08 22.65
CA PHE A 834 33.89 -37.14 22.72
C PHE A 834 33.50 -35.83 23.43
N TYR A 835 32.30 -35.31 23.15
CA TYR A 835 31.81 -34.05 23.74
C TYR A 835 31.03 -34.23 25.05
N ALA A 836 30.86 -35.45 25.57
CA ALA A 836 30.05 -35.72 26.77
C ALA A 836 30.48 -34.92 28.02
N SER A 837 31.76 -34.53 28.11
CA SER A 837 32.28 -33.70 29.22
C SER A 837 32.36 -32.21 28.91
N ASP A 838 32.13 -31.79 27.67
CA ASP A 838 32.18 -30.38 27.27
C ASP A 838 30.80 -29.76 27.42
N THR A 839 30.58 -28.97 28.47
CA THR A 839 29.26 -28.39 28.75
C THR A 839 28.79 -27.36 27.72
N SER A 840 29.71 -26.83 26.89
CA SER A 840 29.39 -25.89 25.81
C SER A 840 28.94 -26.58 24.53
N VAL A 841 29.03 -27.92 24.47
CA VAL A 841 28.57 -28.73 23.33
C VAL A 841 27.58 -29.79 23.81
N LYS A 842 26.42 -29.87 23.16
CA LYS A 842 25.36 -30.83 23.46
C LYS A 842 25.19 -31.76 22.25
N TYR A 843 25.04 -33.05 22.51
CA TYR A 843 24.72 -34.03 21.48
C TYR A 843 23.25 -34.41 21.57
N ILE A 844 22.51 -34.21 20.47
CA ILE A 844 21.11 -34.60 20.35
C ILE A 844 21.04 -35.87 19.52
N ASP A 845 20.75 -36.98 20.20
CA ASP A 845 20.46 -38.25 19.53
C ASP A 845 19.02 -38.23 18.98
N THR A 846 18.90 -38.05 17.67
CA THR A 846 17.63 -37.98 16.95
C THR A 846 17.15 -39.36 16.49
N GLU A 847 17.85 -40.45 16.82
CA GLU A 847 17.55 -41.77 16.27
C GLU A 847 16.13 -42.24 16.58
N SER A 848 15.69 -41.98 17.81
CA SER A 848 14.32 -42.28 18.26
C SER A 848 13.24 -41.43 17.59
N TRP A 849 13.59 -40.32 16.93
CA TRP A 849 12.63 -39.43 16.27
C TRP A 849 12.27 -39.94 14.87
N ASN A 850 13.18 -40.67 14.21
CA ASN A 850 13.04 -41.08 12.82
C ASN A 850 11.80 -41.92 12.52
N ALA A 851 11.28 -42.67 13.50
CA ALA A 851 10.07 -43.47 13.33
C ALA A 851 8.80 -42.62 13.17
N ASP A 852 8.83 -41.38 13.66
CA ASP A 852 7.70 -40.45 13.63
C ASP A 852 7.79 -39.45 12.45
N ILE A 853 8.96 -39.35 11.80
CA ILE A 853 9.20 -38.38 10.70
C ILE A 853 8.63 -38.93 9.40
N THR A 854 7.77 -38.14 8.75
CA THR A 854 7.30 -38.39 7.39
C THR A 854 8.24 -37.71 6.37
N PHE A 855 8.46 -38.38 5.25
CA PHE A 855 9.40 -37.96 4.21
C PHE A 855 8.71 -37.79 2.86
N ASN A 856 9.26 -36.93 2.03
CA ASN A 856 8.92 -36.82 0.61
C ASN A 856 9.21 -38.14 -0.12
N LEU A 857 8.76 -38.23 -1.39
CA LEU A 857 8.96 -39.42 -2.24
C LEU A 857 10.42 -39.83 -2.43
N ASP A 858 11.37 -38.92 -2.19
CA ASP A 858 12.80 -39.24 -2.25
C ASP A 858 13.34 -39.96 -1.01
N ASN A 859 12.53 -40.10 0.05
CA ASN A 859 12.88 -40.82 1.27
C ASN A 859 14.10 -40.22 2.00
N VAL A 860 14.43 -38.95 1.71
CA VAL A 860 15.58 -38.23 2.27
C VAL A 860 15.12 -36.94 2.95
N HIS A 861 14.28 -36.16 2.27
CA HIS A 861 13.82 -34.87 2.77
C HIS A 861 12.52 -35.05 3.54
N PRO A 862 12.42 -34.59 4.81
CA PRO A 862 11.15 -34.54 5.51
C PRO A 862 10.11 -33.74 4.70
N ASP A 863 8.85 -34.18 4.74
CA ASP A 863 7.74 -33.35 4.27
C ASP A 863 7.36 -32.30 5.34
N VAL A 864 6.28 -31.55 5.11
CA VAL A 864 5.83 -30.50 6.03
C VAL A 864 5.49 -31.07 7.41
N ASP A 865 4.87 -32.25 7.47
CA ASP A 865 4.50 -32.90 8.73
C ASP A 865 5.74 -33.48 9.43
N GLY A 866 6.69 -34.02 8.67
CA GLY A 866 7.97 -34.49 9.18
C GLY A 866 8.79 -33.36 9.81
N HIS A 867 8.81 -32.19 9.18
CA HIS A 867 9.41 -30.99 9.77
C HIS A 867 8.71 -30.54 11.04
N ARG A 868 7.37 -30.64 11.12
CA ARG A 868 6.61 -30.37 12.35
C ARG A 868 7.01 -31.32 13.48
N VAL A 869 7.11 -32.61 13.19
CA VAL A 869 7.57 -33.62 14.16
C VAL A 869 8.96 -33.30 14.68
N ILE A 870 9.91 -32.98 13.78
CA ILE A 870 11.26 -32.57 14.18
C ILE A 870 11.20 -31.34 15.09
N ALA A 871 10.41 -30.32 14.72
CA ALA A 871 10.26 -29.11 15.53
C ALA A 871 9.71 -29.41 16.92
N ASP A 872 8.66 -30.22 17.02
CA ASP A 872 8.03 -30.62 18.29
C ASP A 872 9.01 -31.39 19.18
N LYS A 873 9.77 -32.32 18.62
CA LYS A 873 10.79 -33.06 19.38
C LYS A 873 11.93 -32.16 19.84
N LEU A 874 12.39 -31.24 19.00
CA LEU A 874 13.46 -30.31 19.36
C LEU A 874 13.01 -29.31 20.44
N LYS A 875 11.81 -28.74 20.34
CA LYS A 875 11.22 -27.91 21.41
C LYS A 875 11.08 -28.69 22.72
N ALA A 876 10.60 -29.94 22.65
CA ALA A 876 10.46 -30.78 23.83
C ALA A 876 11.81 -31.13 24.48
N TYR A 877 12.87 -31.27 23.68
CA TYR A 877 14.24 -31.41 24.17
C TYR A 877 14.69 -30.12 24.87
N LEU A 878 14.51 -28.95 24.24
CA LEU A 878 14.92 -27.66 24.80
C LEU A 878 14.16 -27.29 26.09
N ALA A 879 12.91 -27.69 26.22
CA ALA A 879 12.12 -27.46 27.44
C ALA A 879 12.58 -28.31 28.65
N GLN A 880 13.45 -29.29 28.45
CA GLN A 880 14.02 -30.13 29.52
C GLN A 880 15.41 -29.66 29.98
N GLU A 881 16.04 -28.76 29.23
CA GLU A 881 17.27 -28.08 29.64
C GLU A 881 16.97 -26.91 30.58
#